data_AF-A0A366KB78-F1
#
_entry.id   AF-A0A366KB78-F1
#
_cell.length_a   1.000
_cell.length_b   1.000
_cell.length_c   1.000
_cell.angle_alpha   90.00
_cell.angle_beta   90.00
_cell.angle_gamma   90.00
#
_symmetry.space_group_name_H-M   'P 1'
#
loop_
_entity.id
_entity.type
_entity.pdbx_description
1 polymer ?
#
loop_
_entity_poly.entity_id
_entity_poly.type
_entity_poly.pdbx_seq_one_letter_code
_entity_poly.pdbx_strand_id
1 'polypeptide(L)'
;MSTRSYESRDSFRPNGGKGGRRLVSQAQAPGKLYLAGEYAVVETGHPALLVAVDRFLTVRVFDAESARTPASASVTATSDTGSDWQTGRIESLQHPQASTGWHRERGVLTADTPSSESAYLLAAITTVEALAAQQGMAMRCFDLEVSSDLDAQSGHKYGLGSSAAVCVATVSALLDFYGLVLEPLETYKLVYLASGRAQNLGSGGDLAASFYGGCIRFCSPDRAWVREALEGGVPISQLISKPWPGLSISRIKAFDVFSPLRLLVGWTGSPASTPSLVAQVREGSGQGNETTYQEFLAQSDAAVDSLAQALSQADMILVTEAMAQARSLLRSLSTLTDTPIETPALQVLVESALVAGAAAKSSGAGGGDCGIAIIGPEASDRRGWQSSGPQASLEAQAQAIGQSWTRQGIKPLGLNVVMPLAEVEVWPLVNGVDDGTADSSGSPQADTSGAGQTEGHVVSEAVADSLLAPGSADDNPDSRRKNDHIRLALDQQAHYKPNGFDDLRFVHHSLAAVDPSQVDLSTSVCGADWHVPIYINAMTGGSAQAARINVGLARAAQATGIAMATGSQHAAIRHPQLTSTFTPIRQELTGFIFANVGPTVTPAQARQAVEMLDADALQIHVNPVQEMVMPEGDREFNSWIDRIGQIAQESPVPVVVKEVGFGLSRKTLELLASVGIHTVDLSGRGGTDFAQIENQRRERRDYWYMGGWGQSTALCLLDAGYPTPAGPAILASGGVRSPLDVVKALALGAQAVGVSGHFLRTFTQEGEGGLVVEIRNWIDQIRALMALLGASAVTNLSRTDLLVLGQTGQEARLLGVDLEALARRA
;
A
#
# COMPACT_ATOMS: atom_id res chain seq x y z
N MET A 1 8.09 -2.09 -10.30
CA MET A 1 7.35 -3.18 -10.97
C MET A 1 8.31 -4.25 -11.45
N SER A 2 8.39 -5.36 -10.71
CA SER A 2 8.85 -6.66 -11.20
C SER A 2 8.35 -7.72 -10.23
N THR A 3 8.06 -8.91 -10.75
CA THR A 3 7.59 -10.14 -10.08
C THR A 3 6.07 -10.34 -9.88
N ARG A 4 5.46 -11.04 -10.86
CA ARG A 4 4.99 -12.40 -10.60
C ARG A 4 5.84 -13.37 -11.42
N SER A 5 6.31 -14.40 -10.74
CA SER A 5 7.43 -15.27 -11.07
C SER A 5 7.02 -16.56 -11.77
N TYR A 6 7.92 -17.05 -12.62
CA TYR A 6 8.14 -18.47 -12.93
C TYR A 6 6.92 -19.32 -13.36
N GLU A 7 6.65 -19.32 -14.67
CA GLU A 7 6.72 -20.61 -15.35
C GLU A 7 8.20 -20.95 -15.58
N SER A 8 8.54 -22.22 -15.39
CA SER A 8 9.89 -22.78 -15.42
C SER A 8 10.81 -22.19 -16.49
N ARG A 9 12.01 -21.75 -16.09
CA ARG A 9 13.12 -21.45 -17.01
C ARG A 9 13.76 -22.68 -17.67
N ASP A 10 13.18 -23.87 -17.52
CA ASP A 10 13.61 -25.09 -18.20
C ASP A 10 12.40 -25.89 -18.71
N SER A 11 11.77 -25.42 -19.79
CA SER A 11 11.09 -26.28 -20.79
C SER A 11 10.44 -25.48 -21.93
N PHE A 12 11.13 -24.48 -22.49
CA PHE A 12 10.80 -23.99 -23.82
C PHE A 12 12.07 -23.62 -24.57
N ARG A 13 12.75 -24.64 -25.12
CA ARG A 13 13.55 -24.42 -26.33
C ARG A 13 12.53 -24.28 -27.46
N PRO A 14 12.39 -23.11 -28.13
CA PRO A 14 11.77 -23.12 -29.43
C PRO A 14 12.67 -24.00 -30.29
N ASN A 15 12.09 -25.06 -30.85
CA ASN A 15 12.71 -25.83 -31.90
C ASN A 15 13.42 -24.89 -32.89
N GLY A 16 14.63 -25.27 -33.28
CA GLY A 16 15.38 -24.59 -34.33
C GLY A 16 14.48 -24.38 -35.55
N GLY A 17 14.09 -23.13 -35.75
CA GLY A 17 13.35 -22.64 -36.90
C GLY A 17 13.91 -21.28 -37.26
N LYS A 18 14.44 -21.17 -38.47
CA LYS A 18 14.99 -19.93 -39.04
C LYS A 18 13.92 -18.83 -39.03
N GLY A 19 14.18 -17.69 -38.36
CA GLY A 19 13.44 -16.42 -38.55
C GLY A 19 12.34 -16.06 -37.53
N GLY A 20 12.56 -16.17 -36.21
CA GLY A 20 11.60 -15.73 -35.19
C GLY A 20 11.99 -14.41 -34.50
N ARG A 21 11.04 -13.48 -34.34
CA ARG A 21 11.21 -12.21 -33.60
C ARG A 21 11.50 -12.45 -32.11
N ARG A 22 12.44 -11.70 -31.52
CA ARG A 22 12.83 -11.84 -30.10
C ARG A 22 11.97 -10.95 -29.21
N LEU A 23 11.24 -11.55 -28.27
CA LEU A 23 10.49 -10.83 -27.22
C LEU A 23 11.47 -10.15 -26.25
N VAL A 24 11.27 -8.86 -25.99
CA VAL A 24 12.12 -8.02 -25.14
C VAL A 24 11.43 -7.66 -23.83
N SER A 25 10.20 -7.17 -23.90
CA SER A 25 9.39 -6.82 -22.73
C SER A 25 7.91 -7.13 -22.99
N GLN A 26 7.15 -7.25 -21.90
CA GLN A 26 5.69 -7.41 -21.96
C GLN A 26 5.04 -6.79 -20.73
N ALA A 27 3.82 -6.28 -20.90
CA ALA A 27 2.99 -5.86 -19.77
C ALA A 27 1.50 -6.13 -20.05
N GLN A 28 0.73 -6.21 -18.98
CA GLN A 28 -0.71 -6.45 -19.02
C GLN A 28 -1.43 -5.40 -18.17
N ALA A 29 -2.62 -5.00 -18.62
CA ALA A 29 -3.50 -4.10 -17.88
C ALA A 29 -4.93 -4.69 -17.83
N PRO A 30 -5.56 -4.77 -16.65
CA PRO A 30 -6.94 -5.22 -16.51
C PRO A 30 -7.94 -4.22 -17.10
N GLY A 31 -9.13 -4.72 -17.39
CA GLY A 31 -10.32 -3.90 -17.62
C GLY A 31 -10.80 -3.28 -16.31
N LYS A 32 -11.77 -2.37 -16.42
CA LYS A 32 -12.33 -1.63 -15.28
C LYS A 32 -13.84 -1.48 -15.35
N LEU A 33 -14.44 -1.25 -14.21
CA LEU A 33 -15.84 -0.84 -14.03
C LEU A 33 -15.91 0.33 -13.05
N TYR A 34 -16.94 1.16 -13.21
CA TYR A 34 -17.29 2.17 -12.21
C TYR A 34 -18.35 1.64 -11.26
N LEU A 35 -18.20 1.96 -9.99
CA LEU A 35 -19.18 1.68 -8.94
C LEU A 35 -20.00 2.94 -8.59
N ALA A 36 -19.38 4.12 -8.60
CA ALA A 36 -20.05 5.41 -8.37
C ALA A 36 -19.19 6.60 -8.86
N GLY A 37 -19.83 7.75 -9.06
CA GLY A 37 -19.16 9.02 -9.40
C GLY A 37 -18.80 9.20 -10.88
N GLU A 38 -19.41 8.43 -11.78
CA GLU A 38 -19.02 8.31 -13.20
C GLU A 38 -19.02 9.62 -13.97
N TYR A 39 -19.98 10.50 -13.69
CA TYR A 39 -20.10 11.80 -14.31
C TYR A 39 -19.50 12.93 -13.48
N ALA A 40 -19.52 12.80 -12.14
CA ALA A 40 -18.94 13.82 -11.27
C ALA A 40 -17.42 13.88 -11.41
N VAL A 41 -16.72 12.75 -11.50
CA VAL A 41 -15.25 12.68 -11.66
C VAL A 41 -14.73 13.33 -12.94
N VAL A 42 -15.62 13.62 -13.89
CA VAL A 42 -15.31 14.39 -15.09
C VAL A 42 -15.09 15.87 -14.75
N GLU A 43 -15.54 16.34 -13.60
CA GLU A 43 -15.19 17.65 -13.03
C GLU A 43 -13.99 17.53 -12.08
N THR A 44 -13.14 18.56 -12.08
CA THR A 44 -11.95 18.58 -11.22
C THR A 44 -12.35 18.52 -9.74
N GLY A 45 -11.67 17.69 -8.95
CA GLY A 45 -11.88 17.60 -7.50
C GLY A 45 -12.96 16.63 -7.04
N HIS A 46 -13.82 16.14 -7.93
CA HIS A 46 -14.89 15.20 -7.58
C HIS A 46 -14.41 13.73 -7.63
N PRO A 47 -14.79 12.87 -6.67
CA PRO A 47 -14.35 11.51 -6.58
C PRO A 47 -15.22 10.53 -7.40
N ALA A 48 -14.63 9.37 -7.72
CA ALA A 48 -15.33 8.18 -8.18
C ALA A 48 -14.77 6.93 -7.51
N LEU A 49 -15.60 5.89 -7.47
CA LEU A 49 -15.18 4.54 -7.11
C LEU A 49 -15.08 3.67 -8.36
N LEU A 50 -13.94 3.02 -8.53
CA LEU A 50 -13.67 2.13 -9.64
C LEU A 50 -13.09 0.81 -9.17
N VAL A 51 -13.29 -0.22 -9.98
CA VAL A 51 -12.77 -1.56 -9.74
C VAL A 51 -12.13 -2.13 -10.99
N ALA A 52 -11.00 -2.82 -10.84
CA ALA A 52 -10.34 -3.55 -11.91
C ALA A 52 -10.85 -4.99 -11.99
N VAL A 53 -11.07 -5.50 -13.20
CA VAL A 53 -11.64 -6.84 -13.45
C VAL A 53 -10.70 -7.74 -14.26
N ASP A 54 -10.82 -9.06 -14.06
CA ASP A 54 -9.90 -10.11 -14.54
C ASP A 54 -10.04 -10.45 -16.05
N ARG A 55 -10.14 -9.40 -16.86
CA ARG A 55 -9.95 -9.44 -18.31
C ARG A 55 -8.82 -8.49 -18.64
N PHE A 56 -7.84 -8.93 -19.42
CA PHE A 56 -6.60 -8.20 -19.59
C PHE A 56 -6.37 -7.84 -21.05
N LEU A 57 -5.70 -6.72 -21.26
CA LEU A 57 -5.03 -6.40 -22.50
C LEU A 57 -3.53 -6.54 -22.27
N THR A 58 -2.87 -7.27 -23.17
CA THR A 58 -1.44 -7.54 -23.14
C THR A 58 -0.75 -6.82 -24.29
N VAL A 59 0.38 -6.17 -23.99
CA VAL A 59 1.27 -5.58 -24.99
C VAL A 59 2.63 -6.26 -24.88
N ARG A 60 3.17 -6.69 -26.01
CA ARG A 60 4.50 -7.30 -26.13
C ARG A 60 5.37 -6.48 -27.04
N VAL A 61 6.62 -6.26 -26.64
CA VAL A 61 7.62 -5.51 -27.41
C VAL A 61 8.68 -6.49 -27.89
N PHE A 62 8.95 -6.50 -29.20
CA PHE A 62 9.97 -7.32 -29.83
C PHE A 62 11.08 -6.45 -30.40
N ASP A 63 12.32 -6.95 -30.40
CA ASP A 63 13.41 -6.29 -31.13
C ASP A 63 13.04 -6.26 -32.63
N ALA A 64 13.10 -5.08 -33.25
CA ALA A 64 12.89 -4.98 -34.69
C ALA A 64 14.02 -5.73 -35.42
N GLU A 65 13.68 -6.56 -36.42
CA GLU A 65 14.68 -7.15 -37.31
C GLU A 65 15.49 -6.01 -37.96
N SER A 66 16.82 -6.06 -37.82
CA SER A 66 17.74 -5.05 -38.31
C SER A 66 17.45 -4.64 -39.77
N ALA A 67 17.13 -3.36 -39.98
CA ALA A 67 17.02 -2.67 -41.27
C ALA A 67 16.09 -3.30 -42.32
N ARG A 68 14.78 -3.05 -42.24
CA ARG A 68 13.88 -3.16 -43.40
C ARG A 68 13.90 -1.82 -44.15
N THR A 69 14.59 -1.75 -45.28
CA THR A 69 14.37 -0.68 -46.27
C THR A 69 13.04 -0.99 -46.99
N PRO A 70 12.11 -0.03 -47.15
CA PRO A 70 10.85 -0.30 -47.84
C PRO A 70 11.09 -0.67 -49.31
N ALA A 71 10.41 -1.72 -49.80
CA ALA A 71 10.47 -2.15 -51.20
C ALA A 71 9.80 -1.16 -52.20
N SER A 72 9.31 0.00 -51.74
CA SER A 72 8.62 1.00 -52.58
C SER A 72 9.23 2.40 -52.58
N ALA A 73 10.41 2.61 -51.96
CA ALA A 73 11.10 3.90 -52.03
C ALA A 73 12.17 3.87 -53.13
N SER A 74 11.77 4.17 -54.37
CA SER A 74 12.72 4.63 -55.39
C SER A 74 13.19 6.03 -55.03
N VAL A 75 14.13 6.13 -54.09
CA VAL A 75 14.87 7.37 -53.85
C VAL A 75 16.31 7.09 -54.24
N THR A 76 16.70 7.69 -55.36
CA THR A 76 18.08 7.79 -55.82
C THR A 76 18.98 8.20 -54.66
N ALA A 77 19.91 7.32 -54.30
CA ALA A 77 20.96 7.61 -53.35
C ALA A 77 21.86 8.74 -53.87
N THR A 78 21.60 9.97 -53.42
CA THR A 78 22.63 11.00 -53.33
C THR A 78 23.14 10.99 -51.91
N SER A 79 24.42 10.66 -51.79
CA SER A 79 25.21 10.73 -50.56
C SER A 79 25.21 12.15 -50.01
N ASP A 80 24.42 12.42 -48.98
CA ASP A 80 24.69 13.47 -47.98
C ASP A 80 23.78 13.33 -46.74
N THR A 81 24.41 13.16 -45.58
CA THR A 81 23.89 13.28 -44.19
C THR A 81 22.84 12.26 -43.69
N GLY A 82 23.09 11.74 -42.48
CA GLY A 82 22.40 10.63 -41.82
C GLY A 82 20.88 10.69 -41.80
N SER A 83 20.24 9.73 -42.48
CA SER A 83 18.79 9.53 -42.36
C SER A 83 18.48 8.84 -41.03
N ASP A 84 17.96 9.62 -40.09
CA ASP A 84 17.41 9.20 -38.78
C ASP A 84 16.05 8.48 -38.98
N TRP A 85 16.03 7.50 -39.89
CA TRP A 85 14.83 6.78 -40.34
C TRP A 85 14.71 5.44 -39.62
N GLN A 86 13.66 5.30 -38.81
CA GLN A 86 13.37 4.08 -38.04
C GLN A 86 11.97 3.59 -38.38
N THR A 87 11.77 2.27 -38.44
CA THR A 87 10.46 1.66 -38.75
C THR A 87 10.20 0.47 -37.83
N GLY A 88 8.93 0.23 -37.52
CA GLY A 88 8.48 -0.96 -36.82
C GLY A 88 7.03 -1.30 -37.18
N ARG A 89 6.47 -2.31 -36.53
CA ARG A 89 5.08 -2.75 -36.76
C ARG A 89 4.29 -2.78 -35.46
N ILE A 90 3.01 -2.43 -35.54
CA ILE A 90 1.99 -2.69 -34.53
C ILE A 90 1.07 -3.79 -35.08
N GLU A 91 1.03 -4.93 -34.40
CA GLU A 91 0.16 -6.06 -34.71
C GLU A 91 -0.95 -6.20 -33.67
N SER A 92 -2.20 -6.21 -34.11
CA SER A 92 -3.36 -6.54 -33.27
C SER A 92 -3.82 -7.96 -33.60
N LEU A 93 -3.74 -8.87 -32.63
CA LEU A 93 -4.04 -10.30 -32.85
C LEU A 93 -5.53 -10.56 -33.09
N GLN A 94 -6.40 -9.83 -32.39
CA GLN A 94 -7.86 -9.95 -32.50
C GLN A 94 -8.40 -9.20 -33.72
N HIS A 95 -7.73 -8.12 -34.13
CA HIS A 95 -8.13 -7.30 -35.26
C HIS A 95 -6.96 -7.13 -36.25
N PRO A 96 -6.64 -8.15 -37.07
CA PRO A 96 -5.52 -8.05 -38.02
C PRO A 96 -5.62 -6.84 -38.97
N GLN A 97 -6.83 -6.39 -39.28
CA GLN A 97 -7.11 -5.19 -40.08
C GLN A 97 -6.70 -3.88 -39.41
N ALA A 98 -6.56 -3.86 -38.08
CA ALA A 98 -6.10 -2.71 -37.30
C ALA A 98 -4.56 -2.66 -37.16
N SER A 99 -3.86 -3.68 -37.66
CA SER A 99 -2.39 -3.72 -37.64
C SER A 99 -1.82 -2.70 -38.63
N THR A 100 -0.80 -1.96 -38.22
CA THR A 100 -0.17 -0.91 -39.03
C THR A 100 1.34 -0.95 -38.88
N GLY A 101 2.08 -0.55 -39.92
CA GLY A 101 3.46 -0.13 -39.74
C GLY A 101 3.53 1.24 -39.07
N TRP A 102 4.69 1.56 -38.50
CA TRP A 102 5.03 2.91 -38.06
C TRP A 102 6.42 3.27 -38.54
N HIS A 103 6.63 4.56 -38.80
CA HIS A 103 7.92 5.12 -39.16
C HIS A 103 8.22 6.36 -38.33
N ARG A 104 9.52 6.62 -38.11
CA ARG A 104 10.04 7.81 -37.44
C ARG A 104 10.93 8.56 -38.41
N GLU A 105 10.62 9.83 -38.64
CA GLU A 105 11.42 10.74 -39.46
C GLU A 105 11.69 12.01 -38.66
N ARG A 106 12.97 12.39 -38.51
CA ARG A 106 13.39 13.61 -37.77
C ARG A 106 12.76 13.70 -36.37
N GLY A 107 12.64 12.57 -35.68
CA GLY A 107 12.04 12.47 -34.35
C GLY A 107 10.51 12.40 -34.30
N VAL A 108 9.81 12.51 -35.44
CA VAL A 108 8.34 12.44 -35.51
C VAL A 108 7.90 11.02 -35.83
N LEU A 109 7.12 10.41 -34.93
CA LEU A 109 6.57 9.05 -35.06
C LEU A 109 5.19 9.09 -35.73
N THR A 110 5.01 8.32 -36.81
CA THR A 110 3.77 8.28 -37.60
C THR A 110 3.38 6.84 -37.92
N ALA A 111 2.09 6.49 -37.81
CA ALA A 111 1.57 5.22 -38.31
C ALA A 111 1.26 5.30 -39.81
N ASP A 112 1.55 4.22 -40.54
CA ASP A 112 1.28 4.13 -41.97
C ASP A 112 -0.23 4.11 -42.27
N THR A 113 -1.04 3.53 -41.39
CA THR A 113 -2.50 3.51 -41.47
C THR A 113 -3.10 3.81 -40.09
N PRO A 114 -3.40 5.08 -39.79
CA PRO A 114 -3.89 5.48 -38.48
C PRO A 114 -5.27 4.89 -38.16
N SER A 115 -5.40 4.37 -36.94
CA SER A 115 -6.64 3.97 -36.28
C SER A 115 -6.72 4.57 -34.87
N SER A 116 -7.90 4.56 -34.25
CA SER A 116 -8.07 5.01 -32.87
C SER A 116 -7.24 4.20 -31.88
N GLU A 117 -7.07 2.90 -32.12
CA GLU A 117 -6.22 2.01 -31.31
C GLU A 117 -4.74 2.35 -31.49
N SER A 118 -4.29 2.56 -32.72
CA SER A 118 -2.91 3.00 -32.98
C SER A 118 -2.60 4.37 -32.39
N ALA A 119 -3.60 5.26 -32.25
CA ALA A 119 -3.39 6.58 -31.67
C ALA A 119 -2.94 6.49 -30.20
N TYR A 120 -3.54 5.61 -29.40
CA TYR A 120 -3.10 5.39 -28.01
C TYR A 120 -1.70 4.77 -27.95
N LEU A 121 -1.40 3.82 -28.84
CA LEU A 121 -0.09 3.19 -28.92
C LEU A 121 1.01 4.20 -29.28
N LEU A 122 0.80 5.00 -30.32
CA LEU A 122 1.74 6.04 -30.75
C LEU A 122 1.92 7.13 -29.68
N ALA A 123 0.83 7.52 -29.01
CA ALA A 123 0.90 8.49 -27.92
C ALA A 123 1.69 7.96 -26.72
N ALA A 124 1.51 6.68 -26.36
CA ALA A 124 2.30 6.01 -25.33
C ALA A 124 3.78 5.93 -25.72
N ILE A 125 4.09 5.51 -26.95
CA ILE A 125 5.47 5.48 -27.47
C ILE A 125 6.12 6.86 -27.37
N THR A 126 5.49 7.88 -27.96
CA THR A 126 5.99 9.25 -27.97
C THR A 126 6.22 9.78 -26.55
N THR A 127 5.40 9.36 -25.59
CA THR A 127 5.49 9.81 -24.20
C THR A 127 6.62 9.18 -23.43
N VAL A 128 6.77 7.86 -23.52
CA VAL A 128 7.89 7.16 -22.89
C VAL A 128 9.21 7.59 -23.53
N GLU A 129 9.23 7.77 -24.85
CA GLU A 129 10.43 8.18 -25.57
C GLU A 129 10.84 9.63 -25.28
N ALA A 130 9.89 10.54 -25.10
CA ALA A 130 10.20 11.89 -24.64
C ALA A 130 10.87 11.88 -23.25
N LEU A 131 10.44 10.98 -22.35
CA LEU A 131 11.08 10.78 -21.05
C LEU A 131 12.47 10.12 -21.20
N ALA A 132 12.60 9.08 -22.01
CA ALA A 132 13.86 8.40 -22.30
C ALA A 132 14.91 9.35 -22.90
N ALA A 133 14.50 10.21 -23.83
CA ALA A 133 15.35 11.23 -24.42
C ALA A 133 15.84 12.26 -23.38
N GLN A 134 14.99 12.66 -22.43
CA GLN A 134 15.39 13.53 -21.31
C GLN A 134 16.44 12.89 -20.38
N GLN A 135 16.54 11.56 -20.39
CA GLN A 135 17.57 10.80 -19.66
C GLN A 135 18.77 10.40 -20.53
N GLY A 136 18.87 10.93 -21.76
CA GLY A 136 20.00 10.68 -22.67
C GLY A 136 20.00 9.29 -23.31
N MET A 137 18.86 8.59 -23.34
CA MET A 137 18.73 7.28 -23.97
C MET A 137 18.56 7.41 -25.49
N ALA A 138 19.19 6.52 -26.25
CA ALA A 138 19.01 6.43 -27.69
C ALA A 138 17.67 5.76 -28.06
N MET A 139 16.96 6.32 -29.01
CA MET A 139 15.68 5.75 -29.49
C MET A 139 15.92 4.45 -30.27
N ARG A 140 15.14 3.42 -29.96
CA ARG A 140 15.31 2.07 -30.54
C ARG A 140 14.14 1.74 -31.48
N CYS A 141 14.38 0.81 -32.41
CA CYS A 141 13.33 0.20 -33.23
C CYS A 141 12.76 -1.04 -32.52
N PHE A 142 11.44 -1.22 -32.59
CA PHE A 142 10.75 -2.37 -32.03
C PHE A 142 9.45 -2.68 -32.79
N ASP A 143 8.99 -3.91 -32.68
CA ASP A 143 7.63 -4.30 -33.07
C ASP A 143 6.77 -4.42 -31.80
N LEU A 144 5.50 -3.99 -31.88
CA LEU A 144 4.50 -4.18 -30.85
C LEU A 144 3.48 -5.22 -31.29
N GLU A 145 3.11 -6.10 -30.36
CA GLU A 145 1.95 -6.98 -30.49
C GLU A 145 0.96 -6.67 -29.38
N VAL A 146 -0.32 -6.52 -29.73
CA VAL A 146 -1.42 -6.25 -28.81
C VAL A 146 -2.39 -7.42 -28.84
N SER A 147 -2.75 -7.92 -27.65
CA SER A 147 -3.79 -8.94 -27.49
C SER A 147 -4.78 -8.56 -26.39
N SER A 148 -6.08 -8.54 -26.69
CA SER A 148 -7.17 -8.11 -25.79
C SER A 148 -8.16 -9.24 -25.47
N ASP A 149 -8.42 -9.46 -24.17
CA ASP A 149 -9.57 -10.25 -23.67
C ASP A 149 -10.77 -9.35 -23.31
N LEU A 150 -10.69 -8.05 -23.58
CA LEU A 150 -11.70 -7.05 -23.20
C LEU A 150 -12.86 -6.94 -24.19
N ASP A 151 -12.78 -7.67 -25.30
CA ASP A 151 -13.73 -7.65 -26.40
C ASP A 151 -14.42 -9.03 -26.52
N ALA A 152 -15.67 -9.03 -26.95
CA ALA A 152 -16.41 -10.25 -27.23
C ALA A 152 -15.82 -10.96 -28.45
N GLN A 153 -16.01 -12.28 -28.53
CA GLN A 153 -15.62 -13.08 -29.70
C GLN A 153 -16.27 -12.59 -31.02
N SER A 154 -17.38 -11.85 -30.93
CA SER A 154 -18.04 -11.19 -32.06
C SER A 154 -17.37 -9.89 -32.52
N GLY A 155 -16.30 -9.44 -31.84
CA GLY A 155 -15.61 -8.17 -32.10
C GLY A 155 -16.27 -6.93 -31.45
N HIS A 156 -17.33 -7.11 -30.66
CA HIS A 156 -17.97 -6.01 -29.93
C HIS A 156 -17.29 -5.80 -28.57
N LYS A 157 -17.13 -4.54 -28.16
CA LYS A 157 -16.52 -4.19 -26.87
C LYS A 157 -17.50 -4.49 -25.73
N TYR A 158 -17.00 -5.05 -24.62
CA TYR A 158 -17.81 -5.23 -23.40
C TYR A 158 -18.06 -3.93 -22.62
N GLY A 159 -17.35 -2.85 -22.94
CA GLY A 159 -17.36 -1.60 -22.16
C GLY A 159 -16.41 -1.60 -20.96
N LEU A 160 -15.44 -2.53 -20.92
CA LEU A 160 -14.48 -2.69 -19.82
C LEU A 160 -13.25 -1.76 -19.90
N GLY A 161 -13.25 -0.76 -20.79
CA GLY A 161 -12.19 0.26 -20.85
C GLY A 161 -10.93 -0.13 -21.64
N SER A 162 -11.06 -0.75 -22.82
CA SER A 162 -9.91 -1.19 -23.64
C SER A 162 -8.91 -0.08 -23.98
N SER A 163 -9.36 1.18 -24.14
CA SER A 163 -8.50 2.35 -24.39
C SER A 163 -7.56 2.68 -23.21
N ALA A 164 -8.06 2.55 -21.99
CA ALA A 164 -7.25 2.75 -20.79
C ALA A 164 -6.23 1.62 -20.63
N ALA A 165 -6.69 0.37 -20.80
CA ALA A 165 -5.85 -0.81 -20.69
C ALA A 165 -4.71 -0.84 -21.73
N VAL A 166 -4.98 -0.48 -23.00
CA VAL A 166 -3.92 -0.40 -24.03
C VAL A 166 -2.89 0.67 -23.69
N CYS A 167 -3.31 1.83 -23.18
CA CYS A 167 -2.39 2.89 -22.78
C CYS A 167 -1.49 2.45 -21.61
N VAL A 168 -2.09 1.90 -20.55
CA VAL A 168 -1.36 1.39 -19.38
C VAL A 168 -0.36 0.30 -19.77
N ALA A 169 -0.82 -0.74 -20.47
CA ALA A 169 0.03 -1.87 -20.87
C ALA A 169 1.18 -1.42 -21.79
N THR A 170 0.92 -0.47 -22.70
CA THR A 170 1.97 0.04 -23.61
C THR A 170 3.01 0.85 -22.87
N VAL A 171 2.60 1.79 -22.01
CA VAL A 171 3.53 2.59 -21.22
C VAL A 171 4.37 1.67 -20.32
N SER A 172 3.74 0.73 -19.61
CA SER A 172 4.45 -0.22 -18.74
C SER A 172 5.44 -1.10 -19.51
N ALA A 173 5.07 -1.63 -20.68
CA ALA A 173 5.96 -2.47 -21.49
C ALA A 173 7.14 -1.66 -22.06
N LEU A 174 6.91 -0.40 -22.41
CA LEU A 174 7.96 0.48 -22.95
C LEU A 174 8.89 1.03 -21.86
N LEU A 175 8.39 1.30 -20.65
CA LEU A 175 9.25 1.64 -19.52
C LEU A 175 10.24 0.50 -19.24
N ASP A 176 9.78 -0.76 -19.23
CA ASP A 176 10.64 -1.94 -19.10
C ASP A 176 11.61 -2.09 -20.29
N PHE A 177 11.14 -1.88 -21.53
CA PHE A 177 11.97 -1.92 -22.73
C PHE A 177 13.13 -0.91 -22.72
N TYR A 178 12.89 0.29 -22.21
CA TYR A 178 13.88 1.35 -22.08
C TYR A 178 14.66 1.31 -20.75
N GLY A 179 14.30 0.42 -19.81
CA GLY A 179 14.92 0.34 -18.49
C GLY A 179 14.65 1.56 -17.60
N LEU A 180 13.52 2.24 -17.82
CA LEU A 180 13.09 3.40 -17.04
C LEU A 180 12.33 2.94 -15.79
N VAL A 181 12.85 3.28 -14.62
CA VAL A 181 12.24 2.98 -13.33
C VAL A 181 11.58 4.23 -12.79
N LEU A 182 10.27 4.15 -12.53
CA LEU A 182 9.44 5.22 -11.97
C LEU A 182 8.65 4.69 -10.78
N GLU A 183 8.31 5.58 -9.84
CA GLU A 183 7.37 5.25 -8.78
C GLU A 183 5.96 5.02 -9.34
N PRO A 184 5.07 4.29 -8.64
CA PRO A 184 3.72 4.00 -9.13
C PRO A 184 2.93 5.24 -9.55
N LEU A 185 2.96 6.29 -8.73
CA LEU A 185 2.24 7.53 -9.02
C LEU A 185 2.82 8.29 -10.22
N GLU A 186 4.14 8.29 -10.37
CA GLU A 186 4.82 8.87 -11.54
C GLU A 186 4.48 8.11 -12.81
N THR A 187 4.42 6.78 -12.72
CA THR A 187 4.00 5.90 -13.83
C THR A 187 2.55 6.20 -14.23
N TYR A 188 1.64 6.31 -13.25
CA TYR A 188 0.25 6.70 -13.50
C TYR A 188 0.17 8.08 -14.18
N LYS A 189 0.92 9.07 -13.69
CA LYS A 189 0.96 10.41 -14.29
C LYS A 189 1.49 10.35 -15.72
N LEU A 190 2.51 9.53 -16.00
CA LEU A 190 3.01 9.33 -17.35
C LEU A 190 1.95 8.70 -18.27
N VAL A 191 1.22 7.68 -17.79
CA VAL A 191 0.07 7.08 -18.48
C VAL A 191 -1.02 8.12 -18.76
N TYR A 192 -1.31 8.99 -17.79
CA TYR A 192 -2.28 10.07 -17.93
C TYR A 192 -1.88 11.07 -19.02
N LEU A 193 -0.61 11.50 -19.06
CA LEU A 193 -0.06 12.35 -20.11
C LEU A 193 -0.10 11.66 -21.48
N ALA A 194 0.22 10.37 -21.55
CA ALA A 194 0.14 9.58 -22.78
C ALA A 194 -1.28 9.51 -23.33
N SER A 195 -2.27 9.22 -22.47
CA SER A 195 -3.68 9.25 -22.87
C SER A 195 -4.11 10.64 -23.35
N GLY A 196 -3.65 11.71 -22.68
CA GLY A 196 -3.90 13.10 -23.07
C GLY A 196 -3.32 13.54 -24.42
N ARG A 197 -2.39 12.76 -24.98
CA ARG A 197 -1.85 12.97 -26.33
C ARG A 197 -2.63 12.24 -27.41
N ALA A 198 -3.21 11.09 -27.07
CA ALA A 198 -4.08 10.35 -27.99
C ALA A 198 -5.45 11.01 -28.16
N GLN A 199 -5.95 11.61 -27.08
CA GLN A 199 -7.25 12.26 -26.98
C GLN A 199 -7.18 13.40 -25.95
N ASN A 200 -8.22 14.23 -25.85
CA ASN A 200 -8.29 15.24 -24.80
C ASN A 200 -8.17 14.65 -23.39
N LEU A 201 -7.54 15.39 -22.47
CA LEU A 201 -7.40 15.01 -21.06
C LEU A 201 -8.77 14.70 -20.44
N GLY A 202 -9.01 13.43 -20.14
CA GLY A 202 -10.20 12.94 -19.43
C GLY A 202 -10.04 13.01 -17.91
N SER A 203 -10.90 12.33 -17.16
CA SER A 203 -10.79 12.25 -15.69
C SER A 203 -9.59 11.43 -15.22
N GLY A 204 -9.20 10.40 -15.98
CA GLY A 204 -8.09 9.50 -15.67
C GLY A 204 -8.42 8.36 -14.70
N GLY A 205 -9.67 8.28 -14.22
CA GLY A 205 -10.09 7.22 -13.28
C GLY A 205 -10.02 5.82 -13.88
N ASP A 206 -10.33 5.68 -15.18
CA ASP A 206 -10.20 4.44 -15.93
C ASP A 206 -8.75 3.97 -16.06
N LEU A 207 -7.82 4.91 -16.32
CA LEU A 207 -6.37 4.66 -16.31
C LEU A 207 -5.92 4.25 -14.91
N ALA A 208 -6.39 4.93 -13.86
CA ALA A 208 -6.04 4.62 -12.48
C ALA A 208 -6.49 3.21 -12.09
N ALA A 209 -7.73 2.83 -12.37
CA ALA A 209 -8.24 1.49 -12.07
C ALA A 209 -7.45 0.41 -12.84
N SER A 210 -7.20 0.65 -14.13
CA SER A 210 -6.43 -0.27 -14.98
C SER A 210 -4.97 -0.40 -14.54
N PHE A 211 -4.39 0.64 -13.93
CA PHE A 211 -3.00 0.61 -13.44
C PHE A 211 -2.87 0.01 -12.04
N TYR A 212 -3.69 0.48 -11.09
CA TYR A 212 -3.55 0.12 -9.67
C TYR A 212 -4.21 -1.21 -9.28
N GLY A 213 -5.10 -1.76 -10.11
CA GLY A 213 -5.90 -2.94 -9.76
C GLY A 213 -6.88 -2.67 -8.60
N GLY A 214 -7.49 -3.72 -8.05
CA GLY A 214 -8.34 -3.66 -6.85
C GLY A 214 -9.56 -2.74 -6.98
N CYS A 215 -10.12 -2.36 -5.83
CA CYS A 215 -11.11 -1.29 -5.71
C CYS A 215 -10.42 0.01 -5.25
N ILE A 216 -10.64 1.12 -5.96
CA ILE A 216 -10.02 2.42 -5.67
C ILE A 216 -11.07 3.52 -5.60
N ARG A 217 -10.81 4.50 -4.73
CA ARG A 217 -11.41 5.83 -4.79
C ARG A 217 -10.43 6.76 -5.50
N PHE A 218 -10.92 7.53 -6.46
CA PHE A 218 -10.11 8.34 -7.36
C PHE A 218 -10.71 9.74 -7.52
N CYS A 219 -9.89 10.78 -7.41
CA CYS A 219 -10.23 12.17 -7.75
C CYS A 219 -9.37 12.62 -8.94
N SER A 220 -10.01 13.24 -9.93
CA SER A 220 -9.32 13.77 -11.14
C SER A 220 -8.35 14.88 -10.77
N PRO A 221 -7.15 14.95 -11.40
CA PRO A 221 -6.29 16.12 -11.29
C PRO A 221 -6.95 17.36 -11.89
N ASP A 222 -6.44 18.53 -11.52
CA ASP A 222 -6.70 19.78 -12.22
C ASP A 222 -6.11 19.72 -13.63
N ARG A 223 -7.01 19.57 -14.60
CA ARG A 223 -6.64 19.47 -16.01
C ARG A 223 -6.12 20.77 -16.61
N ALA A 224 -6.58 21.92 -16.11
CA ALA A 224 -6.10 23.22 -16.58
C ALA A 224 -4.64 23.38 -16.15
N TRP A 225 -4.33 23.07 -14.90
CA TRP A 225 -2.97 23.08 -14.38
C TRP A 225 -2.03 22.14 -15.15
N VAL A 226 -2.46 20.90 -15.42
CA VAL A 226 -1.64 19.94 -16.20
C VAL A 226 -1.41 20.46 -17.62
N ARG A 227 -2.43 21.03 -18.27
CA ARG A 227 -2.33 21.57 -19.63
C ARG A 227 -1.38 22.77 -19.67
N GLU A 228 -1.53 23.71 -18.74
CA GLU A 228 -0.68 24.89 -18.64
C GLU A 228 0.79 24.50 -18.42
N ALA A 229 1.06 23.48 -17.57
CA ALA A 229 2.42 22.98 -17.38
C ALA A 229 3.01 22.37 -18.67
N LEU A 230 2.21 21.65 -19.46
CA LEU A 230 2.64 21.09 -20.75
C LEU A 230 2.89 22.19 -21.79
N GLU A 231 1.98 23.17 -21.90
CA GLU A 231 2.09 24.31 -22.82
C GLU A 231 3.25 25.24 -22.45
N GLY A 232 3.52 25.39 -21.14
CA GLY A 232 4.67 26.11 -20.60
C GLY A 232 6.01 25.40 -20.79
N GLY A 233 6.05 24.22 -21.41
CA GLY A 233 7.27 23.48 -21.74
C GLY A 233 7.95 22.82 -20.55
N VAL A 234 7.23 22.56 -19.45
CA VAL A 234 7.79 21.83 -18.30
C VAL A 234 8.21 20.42 -18.73
N PRO A 235 9.47 20.00 -18.49
CA PRO A 235 9.91 18.65 -18.83
C PRO A 235 9.04 17.58 -18.16
N ILE A 236 8.63 16.55 -18.91
CA ILE A 236 7.83 15.41 -18.41
C ILE A 236 8.38 14.86 -17.09
N SER A 237 9.70 14.64 -16.99
CA SER A 237 10.35 14.14 -15.78
C SER A 237 10.11 15.03 -14.54
N GLN A 238 10.08 16.34 -14.72
CA GLN A 238 9.75 17.30 -13.65
C GLN A 238 8.25 17.39 -13.38
N LEU A 239 7.41 17.20 -14.41
CA LEU A 239 5.96 17.31 -14.24
C LEU A 239 5.40 16.11 -13.47
N ILE A 240 5.85 14.88 -13.77
CA ILE A 240 5.33 13.67 -13.11
C ILE A 240 5.80 13.55 -11.65
N SER A 241 6.95 14.13 -11.31
CA SER A 241 7.48 14.15 -9.93
C SER A 241 6.82 15.20 -9.03
N LYS A 242 6.03 16.14 -9.58
CA LYS A 242 5.31 17.18 -8.82
C LYS A 242 3.96 16.72 -8.27
N PRO A 243 3.44 17.34 -7.19
CA PRO A 243 2.03 17.20 -6.81
C PRO A 243 1.15 17.71 -7.92
N TRP A 244 0.10 16.96 -8.27
CA TRP A 244 -0.92 17.44 -9.20
C TRP A 244 -2.14 17.86 -8.36
N PRO A 245 -2.54 19.13 -8.38
CA PRO A 245 -3.70 19.61 -7.62
C PRO A 245 -4.94 18.76 -7.92
N GLY A 246 -5.73 18.44 -6.89
CA GLY A 246 -6.95 17.63 -7.02
C GLY A 246 -6.74 16.12 -7.24
N LEU A 247 -5.55 15.66 -7.65
CA LEU A 247 -5.28 14.24 -7.83
C LEU A 247 -5.25 13.52 -6.47
N SER A 248 -6.15 12.58 -6.27
CA SER A 248 -6.14 11.71 -5.10
C SER A 248 -6.52 10.30 -5.50
N ILE A 249 -5.79 9.31 -4.99
CA ILE A 249 -6.06 7.90 -5.22
C ILE A 249 -5.96 7.22 -3.86
N SER A 250 -6.96 6.42 -3.49
CA SER A 250 -6.93 5.64 -2.27
C SER A 250 -7.54 4.26 -2.47
N ARG A 251 -7.07 3.29 -1.67
CA ARG A 251 -7.49 1.89 -1.76
C ARG A 251 -8.71 1.64 -0.90
N ILE A 252 -9.72 0.97 -1.47
CA ILE A 252 -10.89 0.49 -0.74
C ILE A 252 -10.75 -1.02 -0.52
N LYS A 253 -10.92 -1.48 0.73
CA LYS A 253 -10.82 -2.91 1.10
C LYS A 253 -12.14 -3.62 0.76
N ALA A 254 -12.32 -3.96 -0.51
CA ALA A 254 -13.51 -4.63 -1.01
C ALA A 254 -13.16 -5.61 -2.13
N PHE A 255 -13.89 -6.71 -2.19
CA PHE A 255 -13.75 -7.80 -3.18
C PHE A 255 -12.38 -8.49 -3.22
N ASP A 256 -11.53 -8.26 -2.22
CA ASP A 256 -10.31 -9.05 -2.02
C ASP A 256 -10.63 -10.41 -1.39
N VAL A 257 -9.59 -11.23 -1.19
CA VAL A 257 -9.74 -12.58 -0.61
C VAL A 257 -10.31 -12.62 0.82
N PHE A 258 -10.34 -11.47 1.52
CA PHE A 258 -10.90 -11.33 2.86
C PHE A 258 -12.28 -10.68 2.86
N SER A 259 -12.70 -10.10 1.73
CA SER A 259 -14.00 -9.48 1.57
C SER A 259 -15.07 -10.54 1.35
N PRO A 260 -16.17 -10.50 2.12
CA PRO A 260 -17.29 -11.40 1.88
C PRO A 260 -18.22 -10.92 0.75
N LEU A 261 -17.90 -9.78 0.13
CA LEU A 261 -18.67 -9.22 -0.97
C LEU A 261 -18.25 -9.84 -2.30
N ARG A 262 -19.21 -10.06 -3.20
CA ARG A 262 -18.96 -10.48 -4.58
C ARG A 262 -19.58 -9.49 -5.56
N LEU A 263 -18.81 -9.15 -6.59
CA LEU A 263 -19.25 -8.34 -7.71
C LEU A 263 -19.72 -9.25 -8.86
N LEU A 264 -20.93 -9.01 -9.34
CA LEU A 264 -21.51 -9.64 -10.52
C LEU A 264 -21.63 -8.60 -11.64
N VAL A 265 -21.36 -9.01 -12.87
CA VAL A 265 -21.35 -8.11 -14.03
C VAL A 265 -22.18 -8.72 -15.15
N GLY A 266 -23.15 -7.96 -15.66
CA GLY A 266 -24.00 -8.34 -16.78
C GLY A 266 -23.80 -7.40 -17.96
N TRP A 267 -23.61 -7.94 -19.16
CA TRP A 267 -23.47 -7.18 -20.40
C TRP A 267 -24.77 -7.20 -21.21
N THR A 268 -25.23 -6.03 -21.64
CA THR A 268 -26.50 -5.83 -22.35
C THR A 268 -26.43 -6.14 -23.85
N GLY A 269 -25.24 -6.37 -24.41
CA GLY A 269 -25.05 -6.69 -25.82
C GLY A 269 -24.92 -5.49 -26.76
N SER A 270 -25.25 -4.28 -26.29
CA SER A 270 -25.20 -3.04 -27.06
C SER A 270 -24.03 -2.16 -26.61
N PRO A 271 -23.01 -1.94 -27.46
CA PRO A 271 -21.89 -1.07 -27.10
C PRO A 271 -22.33 0.40 -27.01
N ALA A 272 -21.87 1.12 -25.99
CA ALA A 272 -22.13 2.55 -25.84
C ALA A 272 -20.92 3.43 -26.22
N SER A 273 -21.18 4.63 -26.73
CA SER A 273 -20.13 5.65 -26.93
C SER A 273 -19.99 6.53 -25.68
N THR A 274 -19.08 6.13 -24.77
CA THR A 274 -18.78 6.89 -23.55
C THR A 274 -18.47 8.37 -23.81
N PRO A 275 -17.64 8.77 -24.80
CA PRO A 275 -17.33 10.18 -25.04
C PRO A 275 -18.54 11.00 -25.48
N SER A 276 -19.44 10.41 -26.28
CA SER A 276 -20.64 11.09 -26.77
C SER A 276 -21.63 11.39 -25.65
N LEU A 277 -21.83 10.45 -24.72
CA LEU A 277 -22.73 10.62 -23.57
C LEU A 277 -22.19 11.67 -22.59
N VAL A 278 -20.88 11.70 -22.36
CA VAL A 278 -20.24 12.71 -21.52
C VAL A 278 -20.36 14.11 -22.16
N ALA A 279 -20.21 14.20 -23.48
CA ALA A 279 -20.39 15.47 -24.20
C ALA A 279 -21.84 15.97 -24.10
N GLN A 280 -22.83 15.11 -24.30
CA GLN A 280 -24.26 15.45 -24.18
C GLN A 280 -24.62 15.94 -22.78
N VAL A 281 -24.14 15.25 -21.74
CA VAL A 281 -24.34 15.69 -20.35
C VAL A 281 -23.73 17.07 -20.12
N ARG A 282 -22.48 17.30 -20.57
CA ARG A 282 -21.82 18.61 -20.42
C ARG A 282 -22.57 19.74 -21.14
N GLU A 283 -23.11 19.47 -22.33
CA GLU A 283 -23.93 20.43 -23.07
C GLU A 283 -25.25 20.72 -22.33
N GLY A 284 -25.93 19.69 -21.82
CA GLY A 284 -27.20 19.81 -21.09
C GLY A 284 -27.10 20.42 -19.69
N SER A 285 -25.92 20.37 -19.07
CA SER A 285 -25.63 21.00 -17.78
C SER A 285 -25.41 22.52 -17.87
N GLY A 286 -25.33 23.08 -19.08
CA GLY A 286 -25.12 24.52 -19.33
C GLY A 286 -26.36 25.42 -19.12
N GLN A 287 -26.22 26.70 -19.47
CA GLN A 287 -27.15 27.84 -19.22
C GLN A 287 -28.59 27.47 -18.78
N GLY A 288 -28.85 27.58 -17.47
CA GLY A 288 -30.17 27.39 -16.85
C GLY A 288 -30.22 26.32 -15.76
N ASN A 289 -29.29 25.36 -15.78
CA ASN A 289 -29.26 24.18 -14.89
C ASN A 289 -28.09 24.16 -13.89
N GLU A 290 -27.29 25.22 -13.81
CA GLU A 290 -26.02 25.25 -13.05
C GLU A 290 -26.20 24.85 -11.58
N THR A 291 -27.18 25.44 -10.88
CA THR A 291 -27.43 25.13 -9.46
C THR A 291 -27.76 23.66 -9.26
N THR A 292 -28.61 23.09 -10.10
CA THR A 292 -29.01 21.68 -10.05
C THR A 292 -27.85 20.74 -10.38
N TYR A 293 -26.95 21.14 -11.29
CA TYR A 293 -25.76 20.38 -11.60
C TYR A 293 -24.74 20.41 -10.44
N GLN A 294 -24.54 21.56 -9.78
CA GLN A 294 -23.69 21.66 -8.58
C GLN A 294 -24.25 20.82 -7.41
N GLU A 295 -25.56 20.78 -7.23
CA GLU A 295 -26.21 19.87 -6.27
C GLU A 295 -25.97 18.40 -6.62
N PHE A 296 -26.06 18.04 -7.91
CA PHE A 296 -25.72 16.69 -8.36
C PHE A 296 -24.29 16.31 -8.02
N LEU A 297 -23.32 17.22 -8.24
CA LEU A 297 -21.91 16.98 -7.91
C LEU A 297 -21.72 16.73 -6.41
N ALA A 298 -22.24 17.60 -5.55
CA ALA A 298 -22.14 17.44 -4.10
C ALA A 298 -22.81 16.15 -3.59
N GLN A 299 -23.97 15.80 -4.14
CA GLN A 299 -24.66 14.55 -3.78
C GLN A 299 -23.91 13.30 -4.30
N SER A 300 -23.27 13.41 -5.46
CA SER A 300 -22.42 12.34 -6.01
C SER A 300 -21.21 12.09 -5.12
N ASP A 301 -20.54 13.14 -4.63
CA ASP A 301 -19.40 13.03 -3.72
C ASP A 301 -19.80 12.27 -2.44
N ALA A 302 -20.92 12.67 -1.83
CA ALA A 302 -21.46 12.01 -0.65
C ALA A 302 -21.84 10.54 -0.90
N ALA A 303 -22.42 10.23 -2.06
CA ALA A 303 -22.78 8.86 -2.43
C ALA A 303 -21.54 7.98 -2.66
N VAL A 304 -20.48 8.54 -3.25
CA VAL A 304 -19.19 7.86 -3.45
C VAL A 304 -18.54 7.55 -2.10
N ASP A 305 -18.47 8.51 -1.19
CA ASP A 305 -17.86 8.31 0.13
C ASP A 305 -18.67 7.33 0.99
N SER A 306 -20.01 7.41 0.94
CA SER A 306 -20.90 6.47 1.63
C SER A 306 -20.73 5.04 1.11
N LEU A 307 -20.66 4.87 -0.22
CA LEU A 307 -20.44 3.56 -0.82
C LEU A 307 -19.03 3.03 -0.48
N ALA A 308 -18.00 3.89 -0.46
CA ALA A 308 -16.62 3.50 -0.13
C ALA A 308 -16.53 2.94 1.30
N GLN A 309 -17.20 3.61 2.25
CA GLN A 309 -17.28 3.17 3.63
C GLN A 309 -18.06 1.86 3.77
N ALA A 310 -19.23 1.78 3.14
CA ALA A 310 -20.09 0.60 3.19
C ALA A 310 -19.40 -0.66 2.62
N LEU A 311 -18.68 -0.51 1.50
CA LEU A 311 -17.89 -1.57 0.90
C LEU A 311 -16.75 -2.03 1.82
N SER A 312 -16.04 -1.09 2.45
CA SER A 312 -14.92 -1.41 3.37
C SER A 312 -15.38 -2.14 4.64
N GLN A 313 -16.62 -1.89 5.08
CA GLN A 313 -17.24 -2.55 6.22
C GLN A 313 -17.97 -3.86 5.83
N ALA A 314 -18.03 -4.16 4.53
CA ALA A 314 -18.80 -5.25 3.97
C ALA A 314 -20.27 -5.26 4.42
N ASP A 315 -20.92 -4.08 4.44
CA ASP A 315 -22.29 -3.89 4.92
C ASP A 315 -23.31 -3.85 3.81
N MET A 316 -23.98 -4.99 3.59
CA MET A 316 -24.96 -5.12 2.51
C MET A 316 -26.16 -4.18 2.66
N ILE A 317 -26.55 -3.77 3.87
CA ILE A 317 -27.62 -2.79 4.06
C ILE A 317 -27.13 -1.43 3.55
N LEU A 318 -25.98 -0.97 4.07
CA LEU A 318 -25.42 0.33 3.67
C LEU A 318 -24.98 0.35 2.19
N VAL A 319 -24.47 -0.77 1.66
CA VAL A 319 -24.11 -0.92 0.24
C VAL A 319 -25.35 -0.80 -0.63
N THR A 320 -26.47 -1.42 -0.23
CA THR A 320 -27.74 -1.33 -0.97
C THR A 320 -28.27 0.10 -0.99
N GLU A 321 -28.27 0.78 0.15
CA GLU A 321 -28.70 2.17 0.28
C GLU A 321 -27.82 3.11 -0.58
N ALA A 322 -26.49 3.00 -0.45
CA ALA A 322 -25.56 3.85 -1.19
C ALA A 322 -25.60 3.59 -2.70
N MET A 323 -25.72 2.34 -3.15
CA MET A 323 -25.89 2.02 -4.57
C MET A 323 -27.23 2.54 -5.12
N ALA A 324 -28.31 2.44 -4.34
CA ALA A 324 -29.61 2.99 -4.73
C ALA A 324 -29.57 4.51 -4.87
N GLN A 325 -28.88 5.21 -3.96
CA GLN A 325 -28.64 6.65 -4.06
C GLN A 325 -27.83 7.00 -5.31
N ALA A 326 -26.72 6.29 -5.57
CA ALA A 326 -25.90 6.50 -6.76
C ALA A 326 -26.70 6.28 -8.06
N ARG A 327 -27.57 5.27 -8.11
CA ARG A 327 -28.48 5.04 -9.25
C ARG A 327 -29.49 6.16 -9.41
N SER A 328 -30.10 6.62 -8.32
CA SER A 328 -31.07 7.74 -8.34
C SER A 328 -30.45 8.99 -8.93
N LEU A 329 -29.22 9.33 -8.55
CA LEU A 329 -28.47 10.46 -9.09
C LEU A 329 -28.26 10.35 -10.60
N LEU A 330 -27.91 9.16 -11.12
CA LEU A 330 -27.78 8.94 -12.56
C LEU A 330 -29.12 9.11 -13.32
N ARG A 331 -30.24 8.69 -12.72
CA ARG A 331 -31.57 8.89 -13.32
C ARG A 331 -32.01 10.36 -13.31
N SER A 332 -31.70 11.08 -12.25
CA SER A 332 -31.92 12.52 -12.16
C SER A 332 -31.09 13.26 -13.20
N LEU A 333 -29.81 12.92 -13.34
CA LEU A 333 -28.92 13.49 -14.37
C LEU A 333 -29.41 13.17 -15.79
N SER A 334 -29.85 11.93 -16.03
CA SER A 334 -30.44 11.50 -17.29
C SER A 334 -31.64 12.37 -17.68
N THR A 335 -32.50 12.69 -16.72
CA THR A 335 -33.66 13.57 -16.92
C THR A 335 -33.25 15.03 -17.13
N LEU A 336 -32.27 15.52 -16.36
CA LEU A 336 -31.77 16.89 -16.45
C LEU A 336 -31.16 17.20 -17.82
N THR A 337 -30.49 16.21 -18.42
CA THR A 337 -29.67 16.37 -19.63
C THR A 337 -30.28 15.73 -20.87
N ASP A 338 -31.52 15.21 -20.78
CA ASP A 338 -32.21 14.45 -21.84
C ASP A 338 -31.31 13.36 -22.47
N THR A 339 -30.48 12.73 -21.66
CA THR A 339 -29.49 11.74 -22.09
C THR A 339 -29.86 10.37 -21.52
N PRO A 340 -30.08 9.32 -22.33
CA PRO A 340 -30.54 8.01 -21.84
C PRO A 340 -29.39 7.21 -21.20
N ILE A 341 -29.03 7.55 -19.95
CA ILE A 341 -27.95 6.90 -19.20
C ILE A 341 -28.33 5.45 -18.83
N GLU A 342 -29.52 5.24 -18.26
CA GLU A 342 -30.04 3.90 -17.95
C GLU A 342 -31.02 3.44 -19.03
N THR A 343 -30.56 2.57 -19.94
CA THR A 343 -31.39 2.02 -21.01
C THR A 343 -32.40 1.00 -20.47
N PRO A 344 -33.46 0.65 -21.22
CA PRO A 344 -34.40 -0.39 -20.80
C PRO A 344 -33.73 -1.72 -20.44
N ALA A 345 -32.68 -2.12 -21.16
CA ALA A 345 -31.93 -3.34 -20.87
C ALA A 345 -31.14 -3.23 -19.54
N LEU A 346 -30.55 -2.07 -19.24
CA LEU A 346 -29.88 -1.82 -17.96
C LEU A 346 -30.88 -1.77 -16.80
N GLN A 347 -32.05 -1.17 -17.01
CA GLN A 347 -33.12 -1.15 -16.01
C GLN A 347 -33.55 -2.57 -15.64
N VAL A 348 -33.79 -3.40 -16.65
CA VAL A 348 -34.17 -4.82 -16.49
C VAL A 348 -33.07 -5.63 -15.77
N LEU A 349 -31.80 -5.37 -16.08
CA LEU A 349 -30.64 -5.95 -15.39
C LEU A 349 -30.67 -5.63 -13.88
N VAL A 350 -30.81 -4.35 -13.56
CA VAL A 350 -30.76 -3.86 -12.18
C VAL A 350 -31.97 -4.34 -11.38
N GLU A 351 -33.18 -4.22 -11.92
CA GLU A 351 -34.41 -4.65 -11.25
C GLU A 351 -34.40 -6.15 -10.92
N SER A 352 -33.92 -6.97 -11.85
CA SER A 352 -33.80 -8.41 -11.62
C SER A 352 -32.83 -8.76 -10.49
N ALA A 353 -31.73 -8.01 -10.37
CA ALA A 353 -30.76 -8.20 -9.29
C ALA A 353 -31.30 -7.73 -7.93
N LEU A 354 -32.02 -6.60 -7.90
CA LEU A 354 -32.67 -6.09 -6.68
C LEU A 354 -33.72 -7.07 -6.14
N VAL A 355 -34.53 -7.69 -7.00
CA VAL A 355 -35.51 -8.73 -6.61
C VAL A 355 -34.84 -9.93 -5.96
N ALA A 356 -33.60 -10.24 -6.35
CA ALA A 356 -32.81 -11.31 -5.77
C ALA A 356 -32.03 -10.90 -4.50
N GLY A 357 -32.23 -9.68 -3.98
CA GLY A 357 -31.58 -9.19 -2.77
C GLY A 357 -30.15 -8.68 -2.96
N ALA A 358 -29.74 -8.36 -4.20
CA ALA A 358 -28.46 -7.73 -4.48
C ALA A 358 -28.59 -6.20 -4.54
N ALA A 359 -27.50 -5.49 -4.25
CA ALA A 359 -27.40 -4.06 -4.56
C ALA A 359 -26.97 -3.89 -6.03
N ALA A 360 -27.63 -3.07 -6.84
CA ALA A 360 -27.35 -3.03 -8.28
C ALA A 360 -27.53 -1.65 -8.94
N LYS A 361 -26.75 -1.38 -9.99
CA LYS A 361 -26.85 -0.19 -10.86
C LYS A 361 -26.16 -0.42 -12.22
N SER A 362 -26.33 0.50 -13.16
CA SER A 362 -25.50 0.58 -14.36
C SER A 362 -24.05 0.94 -14.01
N SER A 363 -23.10 0.62 -14.88
CA SER A 363 -21.68 0.98 -14.70
C SER A 363 -21.17 1.85 -15.85
N GLY A 364 -20.35 2.86 -15.53
CA GLY A 364 -19.77 3.77 -16.51
C GLY A 364 -20.75 4.86 -16.96
N ALA A 365 -20.53 5.42 -18.15
CA ALA A 365 -21.41 6.45 -18.72
C ALA A 365 -22.80 5.92 -19.15
N GLY A 366 -23.09 4.62 -18.99
CA GLY A 366 -24.37 4.07 -19.40
C GLY A 366 -24.59 4.11 -20.92
N GLY A 367 -25.86 4.22 -21.34
CA GLY A 367 -26.27 4.17 -22.76
C GLY A 367 -26.14 2.79 -23.43
N GLY A 368 -25.70 1.77 -22.67
CA GLY A 368 -25.37 0.43 -23.13
C GLY A 368 -24.34 -0.23 -22.22
N ASP A 369 -23.60 -1.22 -22.72
CA ASP A 369 -22.52 -1.93 -22.04
C ASP A 369 -22.98 -2.77 -20.83
N CYS A 370 -22.49 -2.47 -19.63
CA CYS A 370 -22.55 -3.32 -18.45
C CYS A 370 -23.38 -2.70 -17.32
N GLY A 371 -24.11 -3.57 -16.61
CA GLY A 371 -24.59 -3.32 -15.26
C GLY A 371 -23.86 -4.17 -14.24
N ILE A 372 -23.89 -3.73 -12.99
CA ILE A 372 -23.23 -4.39 -11.86
C ILE A 372 -24.24 -4.73 -10.76
N ALA A 373 -23.97 -5.83 -10.06
CA ALA A 373 -24.67 -6.18 -8.83
C ALA A 373 -23.66 -6.63 -7.76
N ILE A 374 -23.90 -6.29 -6.50
CA ILE A 374 -23.11 -6.68 -5.36
C ILE A 374 -23.97 -7.56 -4.47
N ILE A 375 -23.42 -8.72 -4.08
CA ILE A 375 -24.01 -9.63 -3.11
C ILE A 375 -23.04 -9.84 -1.95
N GLY A 376 -23.57 -10.21 -0.79
CA GLY A 376 -22.81 -10.44 0.43
C GLY A 376 -23.67 -11.09 1.50
N PRO A 377 -23.07 -11.55 2.61
CA PRO A 377 -23.80 -12.26 3.67
C PRO A 377 -24.77 -11.31 4.38
N GLU A 378 -25.86 -11.88 4.91
CA GLU A 378 -26.76 -11.15 5.81
C GLU A 378 -26.03 -10.77 7.11
N ALA A 379 -26.46 -9.68 7.76
CA ALA A 379 -25.78 -9.11 8.93
C ALA A 379 -25.63 -10.10 10.10
N SER A 380 -26.52 -11.09 10.23
CA SER A 380 -26.48 -12.15 11.25
C SER A 380 -25.36 -13.19 11.05
N ASP A 381 -24.90 -13.38 9.81
CA ASP A 381 -23.99 -14.49 9.43
C ASP A 381 -22.52 -14.07 9.31
N ARG A 382 -22.19 -12.80 9.53
CA ARG A 382 -20.81 -12.26 9.45
C ARG A 382 -19.82 -12.97 10.37
N ARG A 383 -20.25 -13.47 11.54
CA ARG A 383 -19.38 -14.17 12.50
C ARG A 383 -19.04 -15.61 12.10
N GLY A 384 -19.72 -16.18 11.10
CA GLY A 384 -19.56 -17.58 10.65
C GLY A 384 -18.93 -17.74 9.25
N TRP A 385 -18.48 -16.66 8.60
CA TRP A 385 -17.96 -16.71 7.23
C TRP A 385 -16.78 -17.67 7.03
N GLN A 386 -15.96 -17.88 8.07
CA GLN A 386 -14.78 -18.76 8.01
C GLN A 386 -15.12 -20.26 8.10
N SER A 387 -16.39 -20.64 8.34
CA SER A 387 -16.82 -22.02 8.53
C SER A 387 -17.78 -22.52 7.44
N SER A 388 -17.35 -22.59 6.17
CA SER A 388 -17.92 -23.42 5.06
C SER A 388 -19.43 -23.36 4.70
N GLY A 389 -20.31 -22.73 5.49
CA GLY A 389 -21.76 -22.68 5.29
C GLY A 389 -22.29 -21.50 4.46
N PRO A 390 -21.78 -20.26 4.61
CA PRO A 390 -22.33 -19.08 3.91
C PRO A 390 -22.04 -19.02 2.40
N GLN A 391 -21.02 -19.73 1.92
CA GLN A 391 -20.55 -19.64 0.54
C GLN A 391 -21.51 -20.29 -0.47
N ALA A 392 -22.22 -21.35 -0.08
CA ALA A 392 -23.18 -22.04 -0.94
C ALA A 392 -24.44 -21.19 -1.21
N SER A 393 -24.89 -20.40 -0.22
CA SER A 393 -26.04 -19.50 -0.36
C SER A 393 -25.76 -18.36 -1.36
N LEU A 394 -24.58 -17.73 -1.26
CA LEU A 394 -24.17 -16.67 -2.18
C LEU A 394 -23.92 -17.18 -3.60
N GLU A 395 -23.39 -18.39 -3.74
CA GLU A 395 -23.25 -19.03 -5.04
C GLU A 395 -24.62 -19.27 -5.69
N ALA A 396 -25.60 -19.75 -4.92
CA ALA A 396 -26.97 -19.93 -5.39
C ALA A 396 -27.63 -18.59 -5.78
N GLN A 397 -27.43 -17.53 -4.99
CA GLN A 397 -27.92 -16.18 -5.30
C GLN A 397 -27.29 -15.64 -6.60
N ALA A 398 -25.97 -15.78 -6.76
CA ALA A 398 -25.26 -15.37 -7.97
C ALA A 398 -25.77 -16.13 -9.22
N GLN A 399 -25.99 -17.43 -9.09
CA GLN A 399 -26.55 -18.26 -10.16
C GLN A 399 -27.99 -17.84 -10.51
N ALA A 400 -28.83 -17.56 -9.52
CA ALA A 400 -30.20 -17.10 -9.75
C ALA A 400 -30.23 -15.76 -10.51
N ILE A 401 -29.39 -14.80 -10.12
CA ILE A 401 -29.24 -13.52 -10.83
C ILE A 401 -28.77 -13.76 -12.26
N GLY A 402 -27.72 -14.56 -12.47
CA GLY A 402 -27.19 -14.87 -13.79
C GLY A 402 -28.20 -15.56 -14.72
N GLN A 403 -29.02 -16.47 -14.19
CA GLN A 403 -30.11 -17.12 -14.94
C GLN A 403 -31.23 -16.12 -15.28
N SER A 404 -31.55 -15.19 -14.38
CA SER A 404 -32.52 -14.13 -14.65
C SER A 404 -32.05 -13.22 -15.78
N TRP A 405 -30.80 -12.74 -15.71
CA TRP A 405 -30.17 -11.95 -16.76
C TRP A 405 -30.18 -12.67 -18.11
N THR A 406 -29.78 -13.94 -18.13
CA THR A 406 -29.73 -14.74 -19.37
C THR A 406 -31.11 -14.85 -20.04
N ARG A 407 -32.18 -15.06 -19.25
CA ARG A 407 -33.56 -15.11 -19.77
C ARG A 407 -34.03 -13.80 -20.39
N GLN A 408 -33.42 -12.68 -20.02
CA GLN A 408 -33.73 -11.34 -20.49
C GLN A 408 -32.76 -10.84 -21.56
N GLY A 409 -31.88 -11.72 -22.08
CA GLY A 409 -30.90 -11.37 -23.12
C GLY A 409 -29.66 -10.64 -22.61
N ILE A 410 -29.47 -10.56 -21.29
CA ILE A 410 -28.26 -9.99 -20.67
C ILE A 410 -27.26 -11.13 -20.43
N LYS A 411 -26.02 -10.96 -20.87
CA LYS A 411 -24.96 -11.95 -20.73
C LYS A 411 -24.19 -11.75 -19.40
N PRO A 412 -24.26 -12.68 -18.44
CA PRO A 412 -23.37 -12.64 -17.27
C PRO A 412 -21.92 -12.85 -17.72
N LEU A 413 -20.99 -12.02 -17.24
CA LEU A 413 -19.58 -12.06 -17.68
C LEU A 413 -18.66 -12.91 -16.80
N GLY A 414 -19.09 -13.28 -15.59
CA GLY A 414 -18.31 -14.13 -14.67
C GLY A 414 -16.93 -13.55 -14.34
N LEU A 415 -16.89 -12.24 -14.05
CA LEU A 415 -15.66 -11.50 -13.78
C LEU A 415 -15.33 -11.50 -12.30
N ASN A 416 -14.04 -11.51 -11.97
CA ASN A 416 -13.53 -11.28 -10.62
C ASN A 416 -12.81 -9.93 -10.54
N VAL A 417 -12.75 -9.38 -9.33
CA VAL A 417 -11.95 -8.19 -9.06
C VAL A 417 -10.47 -8.59 -8.99
N VAL A 418 -9.64 -7.88 -9.74
CA VAL A 418 -8.19 -8.12 -9.76
C VAL A 418 -7.61 -7.61 -8.46
N MET A 419 -6.73 -8.39 -7.83
CA MET A 419 -5.99 -7.94 -6.65
C MET A 419 -5.18 -6.67 -6.95
N PRO A 420 -4.85 -5.84 -5.95
CA PRO A 420 -4.00 -4.66 -6.15
C PRO A 420 -2.73 -4.98 -6.97
N LEU A 421 -2.49 -4.22 -8.04
CA LEU A 421 -1.36 -4.40 -8.96
C LEU A 421 -0.19 -3.45 -8.68
N ALA A 422 -0.48 -2.29 -8.09
CA ALA A 422 0.51 -1.29 -7.70
C ALA A 422 0.12 -0.64 -6.35
N GLU A 423 1.12 -0.15 -5.62
CA GLU A 423 0.89 0.59 -4.38
C GLU A 423 0.25 1.94 -4.65
N VAL A 424 -0.67 2.36 -3.78
CA VAL A 424 -1.30 3.68 -3.87
C VAL A 424 -0.64 4.56 -2.81
N GLU A 425 0.11 5.56 -3.25
CA GLU A 425 0.71 6.55 -2.35
C GLU A 425 -0.34 7.56 -1.86
N VAL A 426 -0.32 7.88 -0.56
CA VAL A 426 -1.12 8.97 0.00
C VAL A 426 -0.32 10.26 -0.07
N TRP A 427 -0.57 11.08 -1.09
CA TRP A 427 -0.09 12.46 -1.13
C TRP A 427 -1.08 13.38 -0.40
N PRO A 428 -0.60 14.37 0.36
CA PRO A 428 -1.48 15.36 0.97
C PRO A 428 -2.22 16.16 -0.10
N LEU A 429 -3.50 16.45 0.14
CA LEU A 429 -4.28 17.39 -0.66
C LEU A 429 -3.55 18.74 -0.69
N VAL A 430 -3.06 19.14 -1.85
CA VAL A 430 -2.59 20.50 -2.09
C VAL A 430 -3.81 21.31 -2.50
N ASN A 431 -4.40 22.03 -1.55
CA ASN A 431 -5.36 23.08 -1.89
C ASN A 431 -4.57 24.21 -2.54
N GLY A 432 -4.64 24.31 -3.86
CA GLY A 432 -3.98 25.40 -4.58
C GLY A 432 -4.72 26.70 -4.34
N VAL A 433 -4.12 27.63 -3.61
CA VAL A 433 -4.03 29.06 -3.95
C VAL A 433 -2.75 29.58 -3.29
N ASP A 434 -1.75 29.88 -4.11
CA ASP A 434 -0.58 30.68 -3.73
C ASP A 434 -0.89 32.10 -4.22
N ASP A 435 -1.64 32.88 -3.43
CA ASP A 435 -1.82 34.31 -3.67
C ASP A 435 -1.26 35.08 -2.49
N GLY A 436 -0.05 35.60 -2.68
CA GLY A 436 0.55 36.54 -1.78
C GLY A 436 -0.19 37.87 -1.84
N THR A 437 -0.96 38.20 -0.80
CA THR A 437 -1.10 39.57 -0.29
C THR A 437 -1.41 39.56 1.20
N ALA A 438 -0.85 40.53 1.90
CA ALA A 438 -0.91 40.68 3.35
C ALA A 438 -2.24 41.25 3.85
N ASP A 439 -2.56 40.85 5.08
CA ASP A 439 -3.07 41.65 6.21
C ASP A 439 -4.57 41.57 6.62
N SER A 440 -4.72 41.63 7.95
CA SER A 440 -5.89 41.94 8.79
C SER A 440 -6.87 40.84 9.25
N SER A 441 -6.67 40.45 10.52
CA SER A 441 -7.64 40.38 11.64
C SER A 441 -9.14 40.12 11.38
N GLY A 442 -9.68 39.07 12.01
CA GLY A 442 -11.11 39.00 12.31
C GLY A 442 -11.62 37.60 12.69
N SER A 443 -11.51 37.23 13.97
CA SER A 443 -12.26 36.10 14.53
C SER A 443 -13.73 36.47 14.72
N PRO A 444 -14.67 35.51 14.53
CA PRO A 444 -15.92 35.55 15.28
C PRO A 444 -16.12 34.28 16.13
N GLN A 445 -16.37 34.51 17.41
CA GLN A 445 -17.02 33.58 18.34
C GLN A 445 -18.54 33.54 18.07
N ALA A 446 -19.14 32.35 18.18
CA ALA A 446 -20.48 32.08 18.74
C ALA A 446 -20.61 30.54 18.79
N ASP A 447 -20.50 29.87 19.94
CA ASP A 447 -21.48 29.80 21.04
C ASP A 447 -22.78 29.11 20.61
N THR A 448 -23.02 27.88 21.11
CA THR A 448 -24.29 27.48 21.73
C THR A 448 -24.18 26.07 22.31
N SER A 449 -24.81 25.95 23.46
CA SER A 449 -24.82 24.90 24.44
C SER A 449 -26.12 24.07 24.38
N GLY A 450 -26.11 22.92 25.07
CA GLY A 450 -27.30 22.25 25.61
C GLY A 450 -27.70 20.97 24.85
N ALA A 451 -27.37 19.76 25.33
CA ALA A 451 -27.84 19.05 26.52
C ALA A 451 -28.86 17.94 26.15
N GLY A 452 -28.63 16.73 26.65
CA GLY A 452 -29.57 15.61 26.55
C GLY A 452 -28.96 14.26 26.94
N GLN A 453 -28.74 14.05 28.24
CA GLN A 453 -28.41 12.75 28.82
C GLN A 453 -29.64 11.82 28.83
N THR A 454 -29.41 10.51 28.63
CA THR A 454 -30.22 9.45 29.27
C THR A 454 -29.28 8.33 29.75
N GLU A 455 -29.40 7.99 31.03
CA GLU A 455 -28.63 6.96 31.75
C GLU A 455 -29.24 5.55 31.59
N GLY A 456 -28.36 4.55 31.68
CA GLY A 456 -28.71 3.14 31.94
C GLY A 456 -27.50 2.42 32.54
N HIS A 457 -27.50 2.25 33.86
CA HIS A 457 -26.50 1.58 34.71
C HIS A 457 -26.21 0.11 34.32
N VAL A 458 -24.93 -0.34 34.39
CA VAL A 458 -24.44 -1.47 35.25
C VAL A 458 -22.91 -1.39 35.49
N VAL A 459 -22.54 -0.97 36.71
CA VAL A 459 -21.46 -1.37 37.66
C VAL A 459 -20.08 -1.96 37.21
N SER A 460 -19.03 -1.25 37.67
CA SER A 460 -17.66 -1.63 38.13
C SER A 460 -16.44 -1.64 37.19
N GLU A 461 -15.84 -0.45 37.02
CA GLU A 461 -14.41 -0.22 36.72
C GLU A 461 -13.77 0.81 37.70
N ALA A 462 -14.33 0.94 38.90
CA ALA A 462 -13.98 1.98 39.86
C ALA A 462 -12.75 1.62 40.72
N VAL A 463 -11.58 1.49 40.10
CA VAL A 463 -10.28 1.63 40.81
C VAL A 463 -9.22 2.38 39.96
N ALA A 464 -9.40 2.51 38.64
CA ALA A 464 -8.43 3.20 37.77
C ALA A 464 -8.70 4.70 37.53
N ASP A 465 -9.95 5.15 37.65
CA ASP A 465 -10.35 6.51 37.24
C ASP A 465 -10.10 7.61 38.30
N SER A 466 -9.76 7.27 39.55
CA SER A 466 -9.63 8.29 40.62
C SER A 466 -8.23 8.88 40.77
N LEU A 467 -7.25 8.53 39.91
CA LEU A 467 -5.86 8.97 40.05
C LEU A 467 -5.38 10.03 39.04
N LEU A 468 -6.23 10.48 38.12
CA LEU A 468 -5.85 11.49 37.12
C LEU A 468 -6.97 12.52 36.94
N ALA A 469 -6.98 13.53 37.82
CA ALA A 469 -7.78 14.73 37.60
C ALA A 469 -7.33 15.43 36.29
N PRO A 470 -8.25 15.93 35.45
CA PRO A 470 -7.89 16.66 34.24
C PRO A 470 -7.37 18.04 34.64
N GLY A 471 -6.04 18.18 34.70
CA GLY A 471 -5.37 19.46 34.94
C GLY A 471 -3.88 19.40 34.64
N SER A 472 -3.44 20.17 33.64
CA SER A 472 -2.06 20.64 33.37
C SER A 472 -1.00 19.72 32.72
N ALA A 473 -1.25 18.44 32.44
CA ALA A 473 -0.22 17.55 31.84
C ALA A 473 -0.10 17.61 30.30
N ASP A 474 -1.14 18.05 29.58
CA ASP A 474 -1.22 17.97 28.11
C ASP A 474 -0.75 19.25 27.37
N ASP A 475 -0.34 20.32 28.08
CA ASP A 475 -0.02 21.62 27.46
C ASP A 475 1.47 21.87 27.14
N ASN A 476 2.37 20.94 27.48
CA ASN A 476 3.80 21.04 27.15
C ASN A 476 4.09 20.50 25.73
N PRO A 477 4.89 21.20 24.90
CA PRO A 477 5.40 20.71 23.61
C PRO A 477 5.82 19.23 23.56
N ASP A 478 6.45 18.71 24.61
CA ASP A 478 6.89 17.30 24.68
C ASP A 478 5.71 16.31 24.70
N SER A 479 4.60 16.66 25.34
CA SER A 479 3.38 15.82 25.40
C SER A 479 2.67 15.80 24.04
N ARG A 480 2.55 16.97 23.37
CA ARG A 480 1.95 17.09 22.03
C ARG A 480 2.71 16.24 21.01
N ARG A 481 4.05 16.33 21.00
CA ARG A 481 4.92 15.51 20.14
C ARG A 481 4.65 14.01 20.27
N LYS A 482 4.50 13.51 21.50
CA LYS A 482 4.28 12.07 21.73
C LYS A 482 2.93 11.60 21.21
N ASN A 483 1.90 12.43 21.35
CA ASN A 483 0.58 12.12 20.82
C ASN A 483 0.60 12.13 19.28
N ASP A 484 1.33 13.06 18.66
CA ASP A 484 1.58 13.05 17.21
C ASP A 484 2.30 11.79 16.76
N HIS A 485 3.34 11.33 17.48
CA HIS A 485 4.05 10.11 17.13
C HIS A 485 3.12 8.88 17.16
N ILE A 486 2.25 8.77 18.16
CA ILE A 486 1.26 7.68 18.25
C ILE A 486 0.34 7.73 17.03
N ARG A 487 -0.26 8.90 16.75
CA ARG A 487 -1.21 9.07 15.64
C ARG A 487 -0.55 8.75 14.29
N LEU A 488 0.59 9.36 14.00
CA LEU A 488 1.29 9.18 12.73
C LEU A 488 1.84 7.75 12.57
N ALA A 489 2.28 7.11 13.66
CA ALA A 489 2.65 5.70 13.62
C ALA A 489 1.44 4.81 13.30
N LEU A 490 0.27 5.05 13.92
CA LEU A 490 -0.96 4.31 13.61
C LEU A 490 -1.40 4.50 12.16
N ASP A 491 -1.31 5.72 11.62
CA ASP A 491 -1.62 6.02 10.22
C ASP A 491 -0.71 5.21 9.27
N GLN A 492 0.58 5.09 9.58
CA GLN A 492 1.50 4.24 8.79
C GLN A 492 1.15 2.75 8.85
N GLN A 493 0.46 2.29 9.90
CA GLN A 493 0.03 0.90 10.09
C GLN A 493 -1.35 0.58 9.48
N ALA A 494 -2.04 1.54 8.86
CA ALA A 494 -3.37 1.35 8.26
C ALA A 494 -3.37 0.40 7.04
N HIS A 495 -2.21 0.27 6.38
CA HIS A 495 -2.03 -0.51 5.16
C HIS A 495 -0.98 -1.59 5.35
N TYR A 496 -1.22 -2.75 4.73
CA TYR A 496 -0.19 -3.77 4.59
C TYR A 496 0.87 -3.23 3.62
N LYS A 497 2.14 -3.17 4.07
CA LYS A 497 3.29 -2.76 3.26
C LYS A 497 4.25 -3.93 3.15
N PRO A 498 4.69 -4.33 1.94
CA PRO A 498 5.76 -5.30 1.78
C PRO A 498 7.02 -4.86 2.54
N ASN A 499 7.76 -5.81 3.12
CA ASN A 499 9.04 -5.52 3.75
C ASN A 499 10.03 -6.69 3.60
N GLY A 500 11.24 -6.53 4.15
CA GLY A 500 12.33 -7.51 3.97
C GLY A 500 12.01 -8.94 4.41
N PHE A 501 11.03 -9.16 5.30
CA PHE A 501 10.58 -10.52 5.63
C PHE A 501 9.86 -11.21 4.47
N ASP A 502 9.29 -10.46 3.53
CA ASP A 502 8.59 -10.99 2.35
C ASP A 502 9.55 -11.59 1.32
N ASP A 503 10.85 -11.31 1.42
CA ASP A 503 11.90 -11.92 0.62
C ASP A 503 12.41 -13.25 1.19
N LEU A 504 11.99 -13.62 2.41
CA LEU A 504 12.40 -14.85 3.10
C LEU A 504 11.36 -15.96 2.90
N ARG A 505 11.80 -17.16 2.53
CA ARG A 505 10.93 -18.35 2.39
C ARG A 505 11.61 -19.57 2.99
N PHE A 506 10.92 -20.29 3.87
CA PHE A 506 11.40 -21.60 4.31
C PHE A 506 11.31 -22.60 3.16
N VAL A 507 12.32 -23.47 3.05
CA VAL A 507 12.18 -24.67 2.23
C VAL A 507 11.31 -25.65 3.01
N HIS A 508 10.16 -25.99 2.45
CA HIS A 508 9.22 -26.88 3.11
C HIS A 508 9.65 -28.35 2.95
N HIS A 509 9.88 -29.01 4.09
CA HIS A 509 10.18 -30.44 4.16
C HIS A 509 8.95 -31.20 4.68
N SER A 510 8.16 -31.77 3.77
CA SER A 510 6.82 -32.29 4.08
C SER A 510 6.74 -33.39 5.15
N LEU A 511 7.86 -34.06 5.45
CA LEU A 511 7.94 -35.12 6.46
C LEU A 511 8.83 -34.76 7.67
N ALA A 512 9.23 -33.49 7.79
CA ALA A 512 10.06 -33.03 8.91
C ALA A 512 9.24 -32.54 10.12
N ALA A 513 7.91 -32.40 9.97
CA ALA A 513 7.07 -31.83 11.02
C ALA A 513 7.09 -32.66 12.31
N VAL A 514 7.02 -31.97 13.45
CA VAL A 514 6.87 -32.57 14.79
C VAL A 514 5.50 -32.22 15.36
N ASP A 515 5.10 -32.92 16.43
CA ASP A 515 3.84 -32.61 17.12
C ASP A 515 3.92 -31.21 17.77
N PRO A 516 2.93 -30.32 17.58
CA PRO A 516 2.94 -29.00 18.22
C PRO A 516 3.07 -29.04 19.75
N SER A 517 2.59 -30.10 20.40
CA SER A 517 2.72 -30.27 21.86
C SER A 517 4.15 -30.55 22.33
N GLN A 518 5.08 -30.88 21.43
CA GLN A 518 6.49 -31.12 21.72
C GLN A 518 7.37 -29.88 21.48
N VAL A 519 6.78 -28.78 20.99
CA VAL A 519 7.51 -27.54 20.70
C VAL A 519 7.63 -26.68 21.96
N ASP A 520 8.87 -26.46 22.37
CA ASP A 520 9.24 -25.50 23.40
C ASP A 520 9.57 -24.13 22.76
N LEU A 521 8.89 -23.09 23.24
CA LEU A 521 9.06 -21.70 22.81
C LEU A 521 10.03 -20.92 23.70
N SER A 522 10.58 -21.55 24.74
CA SER A 522 11.45 -20.88 25.68
C SER A 522 12.72 -20.31 25.01
N THR A 523 13.19 -19.19 25.52
CA THR A 523 14.43 -18.52 25.10
C THR A 523 15.08 -17.84 26.31
N SER A 524 16.32 -17.39 26.17
CA SER A 524 17.02 -16.64 27.22
C SER A 524 17.49 -15.30 26.67
N VAL A 525 17.10 -14.22 27.34
CA VAL A 525 17.40 -12.84 26.95
C VAL A 525 17.96 -12.11 28.16
N CYS A 526 19.13 -11.47 28.00
CA CYS A 526 19.79 -10.73 29.08
C CYS A 526 19.99 -11.53 30.38
N GLY A 527 20.16 -12.85 30.28
CA GLY A 527 20.33 -13.74 31.42
C GLY A 527 19.04 -14.14 32.14
N ALA A 528 17.87 -13.75 31.62
CA ALA A 528 16.57 -14.19 32.12
C ALA A 528 15.90 -15.17 31.14
N ASP A 529 15.24 -16.18 31.69
CA ASP A 529 14.50 -17.17 30.91
C ASP A 529 13.09 -16.65 30.61
N TRP A 530 12.73 -16.68 29.33
CA TRP A 530 11.42 -16.27 28.83
C TRP A 530 10.68 -17.50 28.29
N HIS A 531 9.38 -17.58 28.54
CA HIS A 531 8.56 -18.69 28.07
C HIS A 531 8.22 -18.64 26.58
N VAL A 532 8.29 -17.44 25.98
CA VAL A 532 8.02 -17.22 24.56
C VAL A 532 8.98 -16.17 23.99
N PRO A 533 9.36 -16.25 22.71
CA PRO A 533 10.43 -15.44 22.13
C PRO A 533 9.88 -14.15 21.50
N ILE A 534 8.83 -13.57 22.08
CA ILE A 534 8.23 -12.31 21.62
C ILE A 534 8.03 -11.36 22.80
N TYR A 535 8.08 -10.05 22.52
CA TYR A 535 7.86 -9.01 23.52
C TYR A 535 7.21 -7.76 22.90
N ILE A 536 6.54 -6.97 23.75
CA ILE A 536 6.04 -5.65 23.36
C ILE A 536 7.23 -4.69 23.38
N ASN A 537 7.60 -4.09 22.25
CA ASN A 537 8.75 -3.19 22.19
C ASN A 537 8.35 -1.71 22.41
N ALA A 538 9.33 -0.88 22.76
CA ALA A 538 9.16 0.51 23.19
C ALA A 538 8.41 1.36 22.15
N MET A 539 7.45 2.18 22.60
CA MET A 539 6.61 3.01 21.72
C MET A 539 6.50 4.46 22.18
N THR A 540 5.93 4.70 23.37
CA THR A 540 5.58 6.04 23.83
C THR A 540 5.65 6.13 25.36
N GLY A 541 5.75 7.35 25.91
CA GLY A 541 5.82 7.56 27.36
C GLY A 541 5.90 9.04 27.74
N GLY A 542 5.30 9.43 28.86
CA GLY A 542 5.33 10.80 29.39
C GLY A 542 4.32 11.77 28.78
N SER A 543 3.12 11.30 28.44
CA SER A 543 1.86 12.05 28.31
C SER A 543 0.75 11.27 29.01
N ALA A 544 -0.40 11.89 29.31
CA ALA A 544 -1.52 11.18 29.96
C ALA A 544 -2.08 10.06 29.07
N GLN A 545 -2.14 10.28 27.76
CA GLN A 545 -2.49 9.26 26.78
C GLN A 545 -1.48 8.12 26.77
N ALA A 546 -0.18 8.43 26.76
CA ALA A 546 0.88 7.42 26.79
C ALA A 546 0.85 6.58 28.08
N ALA A 547 0.52 7.18 29.22
CA ALA A 547 0.37 6.46 30.49
C ALA A 547 -0.72 5.38 30.41
N ARG A 548 -1.91 5.73 29.88
CA ARG A 548 -3.01 4.78 29.69
C ARG A 548 -2.63 3.62 28.76
N ILE A 549 -1.98 3.94 27.65
CA ILE A 549 -1.50 2.93 26.70
C ILE A 549 -0.49 2.01 27.38
N ASN A 550 0.52 2.56 28.07
CA ASN A 550 1.55 1.75 28.73
C ASN A 550 0.99 0.82 29.81
N VAL A 551 -0.01 1.27 30.58
CA VAL A 551 -0.70 0.43 31.57
C VAL A 551 -1.47 -0.71 30.90
N GLY A 552 -2.24 -0.43 29.85
CA GLY A 552 -2.98 -1.47 29.13
C GLY A 552 -2.06 -2.50 28.45
N LEU A 553 -0.93 -2.05 27.90
CA LEU A 553 0.10 -2.94 27.35
C LEU A 553 0.76 -3.79 28.44
N ALA A 554 1.04 -3.21 29.61
CA ALA A 554 1.62 -3.94 30.75
C ALA A 554 0.67 -5.04 31.24
N ARG A 555 -0.62 -4.76 31.34
CA ARG A 555 -1.65 -5.76 31.68
C ARG A 555 -1.76 -6.86 30.63
N ALA A 556 -1.75 -6.50 29.34
CA ALA A 556 -1.76 -7.49 28.27
C ALA A 556 -0.51 -8.38 28.30
N ALA A 557 0.67 -7.79 28.54
CA ALA A 557 1.92 -8.51 28.72
C ALA A 557 1.86 -9.47 29.92
N GLN A 558 1.33 -9.01 31.05
CA GLN A 558 1.13 -9.84 32.26
C GLN A 558 0.18 -11.00 31.99
N ALA A 559 -0.95 -10.76 31.32
CA ALA A 559 -1.97 -11.77 31.02
C ALA A 559 -1.52 -12.84 30.02
N THR A 560 -0.42 -12.58 29.30
CA THR A 560 0.11 -13.46 28.25
C THR A 560 1.51 -13.98 28.55
N GLY A 561 2.15 -13.48 29.61
CA GLY A 561 3.47 -13.91 30.05
C GLY A 561 4.61 -13.45 29.13
N ILE A 562 4.43 -12.35 28.39
CA ILE A 562 5.47 -11.79 27.50
C ILE A 562 6.16 -10.60 28.17
N ALA A 563 7.41 -10.34 27.78
CA ALA A 563 8.14 -9.17 28.26
C ALA A 563 7.62 -7.87 27.62
N MET A 564 7.96 -6.72 28.23
CA MET A 564 7.60 -5.40 27.70
C MET A 564 8.74 -4.40 27.85
N ALA A 565 8.97 -3.59 26.81
CA ALA A 565 9.79 -2.40 26.87
C ALA A 565 8.94 -1.14 26.94
N THR A 566 9.34 -0.20 27.79
CA THR A 566 8.65 1.09 27.95
C THR A 566 9.13 2.12 26.93
N GLY A 567 8.33 3.16 26.67
CA GLY A 567 8.83 4.31 25.89
C GLY A 567 9.89 5.12 26.65
N SER A 568 10.53 6.07 25.97
CA SER A 568 11.63 6.85 26.55
C SER A 568 11.24 7.56 27.85
N GLN A 569 11.96 7.26 28.92
CA GLN A 569 11.84 7.88 30.24
C GLN A 569 12.52 9.25 30.32
N HIS A 570 13.09 9.76 29.21
CA HIS A 570 13.73 11.08 29.15
C HIS A 570 12.86 12.20 29.74
N ALA A 571 11.58 12.19 29.44
CA ALA A 571 10.67 13.21 29.96
C ALA A 571 10.51 13.13 31.48
N ALA A 572 10.42 11.93 32.06
CA ALA A 572 10.32 11.77 33.51
C ALA A 572 11.65 12.08 34.23
N ILE A 573 12.79 11.84 33.58
CA ILE A 573 14.11 12.27 34.10
C ILE A 573 14.21 13.80 34.14
N ARG A 574 13.77 14.51 33.09
CA ARG A 574 13.79 15.99 33.05
C ARG A 574 12.71 16.62 33.93
N HIS A 575 11.57 15.96 34.05
CA HIS A 575 10.38 16.45 34.73
C HIS A 575 9.88 15.38 35.71
N PRO A 576 10.38 15.37 36.97
CA PRO A 576 10.05 14.34 37.96
C PRO A 576 8.56 14.12 38.20
N GLN A 577 7.71 15.13 37.99
CA GLN A 577 6.26 15.02 38.06
C GLN A 577 5.65 14.03 37.05
N LEU A 578 6.35 13.72 35.96
CA LEU A 578 5.93 12.74 34.96
C LEU A 578 6.29 11.30 35.34
N THR A 579 6.99 11.07 36.46
CA THR A 579 7.34 9.72 36.96
C THR A 579 6.10 8.85 37.16
N SER A 580 4.99 9.45 37.62
CA SER A 580 3.70 8.77 37.80
C SER A 580 3.09 8.22 36.50
N THR A 581 3.59 8.63 35.34
CA THR A 581 3.16 8.09 34.03
C THR A 581 3.85 6.77 33.66
N PHE A 582 4.88 6.38 34.40
CA PHE A 582 5.67 5.16 34.18
C PHE A 582 5.53 4.15 35.32
N THR A 583 5.56 4.61 36.56
CA THR A 583 5.53 3.71 37.74
C THR A 583 4.36 2.71 37.80
N PRO A 584 3.15 2.99 37.27
CA PRO A 584 2.08 2.00 37.23
C PRO A 584 2.42 0.74 36.41
N ILE A 585 3.32 0.82 35.43
CA ILE A 585 3.70 -0.33 34.57
C ILE A 585 4.21 -1.50 35.42
N ARG A 586 5.10 -1.22 36.39
CA ARG A 586 5.67 -2.24 37.29
C ARG A 586 4.63 -2.85 38.23
N GLN A 587 3.57 -2.11 38.55
CA GLN A 587 2.47 -2.61 39.40
C GLN A 587 1.61 -3.63 38.64
N GLU A 588 1.47 -3.45 37.33
CA GLU A 588 0.62 -4.27 36.46
C GLU A 588 1.36 -5.47 35.86
N LEU A 589 2.67 -5.33 35.61
CA LEU A 589 3.51 -6.37 35.03
C LEU A 589 4.56 -6.82 36.05
N THR A 590 4.43 -8.06 36.53
CA THR A 590 5.43 -8.72 37.39
C THR A 590 6.53 -9.42 36.59
N GLY A 591 6.35 -9.57 35.27
CA GLY A 591 7.34 -10.12 34.35
C GLY A 591 8.51 -9.19 34.03
N PHE A 592 9.23 -9.53 32.96
CA PHE A 592 10.45 -8.85 32.54
C PHE A 592 10.15 -7.49 31.89
N ILE A 593 10.77 -6.42 32.39
CA ILE A 593 10.59 -5.04 31.90
C ILE A 593 11.91 -4.43 31.43
N PHE A 594 11.90 -3.80 30.26
CA PHE A 594 12.96 -2.89 29.84
C PHE A 594 12.62 -1.43 30.20
N ALA A 595 13.49 -0.80 30.99
CA ALA A 595 13.60 0.65 31.04
C ALA A 595 14.13 1.17 29.69
N ASN A 596 13.89 2.44 29.37
CA ASN A 596 14.27 2.98 28.06
C ASN A 596 14.73 4.44 28.11
N VAL A 597 15.93 4.70 27.60
CA VAL A 597 16.54 6.04 27.49
C VAL A 597 17.29 6.17 26.17
N GLY A 598 17.54 7.37 25.68
CA GLY A 598 18.51 7.68 24.62
C GLY A 598 19.93 7.96 25.18
N PRO A 599 20.93 8.08 24.31
CA PRO A 599 22.36 8.15 24.66
C PRO A 599 22.81 9.54 25.17
N THR A 600 21.89 10.48 25.42
CA THR A 600 22.22 11.81 25.92
C THR A 600 22.18 11.91 27.45
N VAL A 601 21.64 10.90 28.14
CA VAL A 601 21.59 10.85 29.61
C VAL A 601 22.93 10.49 30.22
N THR A 602 23.16 10.92 31.47
CA THR A 602 24.31 10.46 32.26
C THR A 602 24.10 9.05 32.80
N PRO A 603 25.16 8.32 33.20
CA PRO A 603 25.03 7.03 33.89
C PRO A 603 24.12 7.07 35.13
N ALA A 604 24.18 8.15 35.91
CA ALA A 604 23.31 8.34 37.07
C ALA A 604 21.82 8.47 36.67
N GLN A 605 21.52 9.19 35.58
CA GLN A 605 20.16 9.32 35.05
C GLN A 605 19.66 8.01 34.43
N ALA A 606 20.54 7.23 33.78
CA ALA A 606 20.23 5.89 33.30
C ALA A 606 19.86 4.96 34.47
N ARG A 607 20.60 5.01 35.59
CA ARG A 607 20.26 4.29 36.82
C ARG A 607 18.90 4.73 37.38
N GLN A 608 18.62 6.02 37.40
CA GLN A 608 17.32 6.54 37.83
C GLN A 608 16.16 5.98 36.97
N ALA A 609 16.36 5.79 35.66
CA ALA A 609 15.37 5.17 34.78
C ALA A 609 15.10 3.70 35.14
N VAL A 610 16.15 2.95 35.48
CA VAL A 610 16.02 1.56 35.95
C VAL A 610 15.26 1.51 37.27
N GLU A 611 15.66 2.32 38.25
CA GLU A 611 15.02 2.39 39.58
C GLU A 611 13.55 2.80 39.52
N MET A 612 13.20 3.70 38.59
CA MET A 612 11.82 4.16 38.39
C MET A 612 10.82 3.03 38.10
N LEU A 613 11.29 1.97 37.43
CA LEU A 613 10.46 0.86 37.00
C LEU A 613 10.82 -0.44 37.69
N ASP A 614 11.86 -0.46 38.54
CA ASP A 614 12.50 -1.71 38.98
C ASP A 614 12.72 -2.66 37.79
N ALA A 615 13.35 -2.11 36.74
CA ALA A 615 13.46 -2.75 35.44
C ALA A 615 14.57 -3.82 35.42
N ASP A 616 14.34 -4.90 34.68
CA ASP A 616 15.25 -6.04 34.57
C ASP A 616 16.39 -5.81 33.56
N ALA A 617 16.19 -4.88 32.61
CA ALA A 617 17.21 -4.43 31.67
C ALA A 617 16.97 -2.98 31.24
N LEU A 618 18.00 -2.35 30.68
CA LEU A 618 17.95 -0.98 30.18
C LEU A 618 18.16 -0.94 28.67
N GLN A 619 17.19 -0.45 27.93
CA GLN A 619 17.35 -0.10 26.53
C GLN A 619 17.96 1.29 26.36
N ILE A 620 19.00 1.39 25.53
CA ILE A 620 19.50 2.66 25.00
C ILE A 620 19.11 2.78 23.52
N HIS A 621 18.19 3.68 23.19
CA HIS A 621 17.79 3.89 21.81
C HIS A 621 18.72 4.85 21.07
N VAL A 622 19.28 4.41 19.96
CA VAL A 622 20.02 5.25 19.03
C VAL A 622 19.11 5.63 17.86
N ASN A 623 18.95 6.92 17.61
CA ASN A 623 17.98 7.47 16.65
C ASN A 623 18.53 8.68 15.85
N PRO A 624 19.78 8.66 15.35
CA PRO A 624 20.39 9.85 14.75
C PRO A 624 19.61 10.36 13.53
N VAL A 625 19.02 9.46 12.74
CA VAL A 625 18.18 9.83 11.59
C VAL A 625 16.92 10.57 12.06
N GLN A 626 16.26 10.06 13.09
CA GLN A 626 15.10 10.72 13.68
C GLN A 626 15.49 12.08 14.25
N GLU A 627 16.58 12.18 15.01
CA GLU A 627 17.07 13.45 15.57
C GLU A 627 17.37 14.46 14.46
N MET A 628 18.07 14.06 13.39
CA MET A 628 18.39 14.93 12.26
C MET A 628 17.15 15.49 11.56
N VAL A 629 16.12 14.66 11.34
CA VAL A 629 14.88 15.10 10.73
C VAL A 629 14.01 15.86 11.73
N MET A 630 14.07 15.59 13.03
CA MET A 630 13.29 16.32 14.03
C MET A 630 13.75 17.80 14.09
N PRO A 631 12.84 18.79 14.00
CA PRO A 631 13.21 20.22 14.03
C PRO A 631 14.05 20.59 15.26
N GLU A 632 13.63 20.10 16.43
CA GLU A 632 14.23 20.29 17.74
C GLU A 632 15.24 19.20 18.14
N GLY A 633 15.61 18.31 17.21
CA GLY A 633 16.48 17.18 17.50
C GLY A 633 17.96 17.54 17.67
N ASP A 634 18.69 16.59 18.23
CA ASP A 634 20.13 16.69 18.43
C ASP A 634 20.89 16.78 17.10
N ARG A 635 22.06 17.42 17.13
CA ARG A 635 22.99 17.57 16.01
C ARG A 635 24.40 17.06 16.34
N GLU A 636 24.63 16.64 17.58
CA GLU A 636 25.93 16.22 18.10
C GLU A 636 25.95 14.73 18.48
N PHE A 637 26.31 13.87 17.52
CA PHE A 637 26.30 12.42 17.72
C PHE A 637 27.64 11.82 18.17
N ASN A 638 28.73 12.59 18.10
CA ASN A 638 30.09 12.08 18.28
C ASN A 638 30.34 11.50 19.68
N SER A 639 29.63 11.99 20.70
CA SER A 639 29.79 11.57 22.09
C SER A 639 28.94 10.35 22.48
N TRP A 640 28.04 9.90 21.60
CA TRP A 640 27.06 8.88 21.93
C TRP A 640 27.69 7.53 22.25
N ILE A 641 28.72 7.12 21.50
CA ILE A 641 29.37 5.82 21.71
C ILE A 641 30.10 5.76 23.06
N ASP A 642 30.79 6.84 23.43
CA ASP A 642 31.46 6.96 24.74
C ASP A 642 30.43 6.95 25.87
N ARG A 643 29.30 7.64 25.68
CA ARG A 643 28.22 7.65 26.68
C ARG A 643 27.60 6.27 26.87
N ILE A 644 27.33 5.55 25.77
CA ILE A 644 26.81 4.19 25.80
C ILE A 644 27.76 3.28 26.61
N GLY A 645 29.07 3.37 26.38
CA GLY A 645 30.07 2.60 27.13
C GLY A 645 30.08 2.94 28.62
N GLN A 646 29.97 4.22 28.99
CA GLN A 646 29.87 4.62 30.40
C GLN A 646 28.60 4.09 31.08
N ILE A 647 27.45 4.18 30.40
CA ILE A 647 26.19 3.65 30.93
C ILE A 647 26.29 2.13 31.10
N ALA A 648 26.85 1.41 30.12
CA ALA A 648 27.02 -0.04 30.18
C ALA A 648 27.89 -0.49 31.38
N GLN A 649 28.93 0.27 31.72
CA GLN A 649 29.81 -0.03 32.86
C GLN A 649 29.16 0.21 34.22
N GLU A 650 28.27 1.20 34.34
CA GLU A 650 27.69 1.64 35.62
C GLU A 650 26.25 1.17 35.85
N SER A 651 25.59 0.65 34.83
CA SER A 651 24.21 0.16 34.90
C SER A 651 24.12 -1.04 35.85
N PRO A 652 23.15 -1.06 36.79
CA PRO A 652 22.95 -2.19 37.69
C PRO A 652 22.31 -3.40 36.99
N VAL A 653 21.83 -3.23 35.75
CA VAL A 653 21.14 -4.25 34.96
C VAL A 653 21.71 -4.31 33.53
N PRO A 654 21.52 -5.42 32.78
CA PRO A 654 22.00 -5.56 31.42
C PRO A 654 21.52 -4.42 30.51
N VAL A 655 22.43 -3.93 29.66
CA VAL A 655 22.14 -2.85 28.69
C VAL A 655 21.92 -3.44 27.31
N VAL A 656 20.81 -3.03 26.67
CA VAL A 656 20.45 -3.39 25.29
C VAL A 656 20.48 -2.13 24.43
N VAL A 657 21.36 -2.08 23.42
CA VAL A 657 21.33 -0.95 22.48
C VAL A 657 20.36 -1.26 21.35
N LYS A 658 19.42 -0.34 21.08
CA LYS A 658 18.38 -0.53 20.06
C LYS A 658 18.35 0.58 19.03
N GLU A 659 18.07 0.25 17.77
CA GLU A 659 17.66 1.23 16.78
C GLU A 659 16.16 1.59 16.95
N VAL A 660 15.60 2.46 16.11
CA VAL A 660 14.21 2.91 16.10
C VAL A 660 13.48 2.71 14.77
N GLY A 661 14.10 2.08 13.76
CA GLY A 661 13.45 1.75 12.48
C GLY A 661 14.35 1.89 11.25
N PHE A 662 15.65 2.12 11.42
CA PHE A 662 16.63 2.29 10.35
C PHE A 662 17.69 1.17 10.32
N GLY A 663 17.73 0.29 11.33
CA GLY A 663 18.57 -0.90 11.34
C GLY A 663 20.00 -0.70 11.87
N LEU A 664 20.46 -1.61 12.72
CA LEU A 664 21.88 -1.69 13.10
C LEU A 664 22.67 -2.51 12.06
N SER A 665 23.75 -1.93 11.53
CA SER A 665 24.66 -2.59 10.60
C SER A 665 25.70 -3.45 11.33
N ARG A 666 26.34 -4.43 10.65
CA ARG A 666 27.45 -5.22 11.21
C ARG A 666 28.54 -4.35 11.86
N LYS A 667 28.94 -3.26 11.19
CA LYS A 667 29.96 -2.32 11.73
C LYS A 667 29.50 -1.66 13.03
N THR A 668 28.22 -1.33 13.13
CA THR A 668 27.65 -0.79 14.36
C THR A 668 27.67 -1.84 15.47
N LEU A 669 27.35 -3.10 15.16
CA LEU A 669 27.42 -4.19 16.14
C LEU A 669 28.84 -4.40 16.68
N GLU A 670 29.85 -4.41 15.80
CA GLU A 670 31.26 -4.51 16.18
C GLU A 670 31.70 -3.35 17.08
N LEU A 671 31.28 -2.11 16.75
CA LEU A 671 31.56 -0.93 17.55
C LEU A 671 30.91 -1.00 18.93
N LEU A 672 29.64 -1.39 19.00
CA LEU A 672 28.92 -1.56 20.27
C LEU A 672 29.55 -2.65 21.14
N ALA A 673 29.95 -3.78 20.55
CA ALA A 673 30.67 -4.83 21.26
C ALA A 673 32.00 -4.31 21.86
N SER A 674 32.72 -3.44 21.13
CA SER A 674 34.00 -2.88 21.61
C SER A 674 33.88 -2.00 22.85
N VAL A 675 32.68 -1.48 23.13
CA VAL A 675 32.39 -0.66 24.33
C VAL A 675 31.62 -1.43 25.41
N GLY A 676 31.58 -2.76 25.32
CA GLY A 676 31.00 -3.63 26.37
C GLY A 676 29.50 -3.89 26.24
N ILE A 677 28.90 -3.65 25.07
CA ILE A 677 27.50 -4.03 24.81
C ILE A 677 27.44 -5.50 24.41
N HIS A 678 26.60 -6.25 25.13
CA HIS A 678 26.43 -7.70 24.93
C HIS A 678 25.09 -8.09 24.31
N THR A 679 24.13 -7.16 24.23
CA THR A 679 22.82 -7.40 23.63
C THR A 679 22.38 -6.19 22.82
N VAL A 680 21.78 -6.41 21.66
CA VAL A 680 21.26 -5.36 20.77
C VAL A 680 19.84 -5.68 20.28
N ASP A 681 19.09 -4.66 19.88
CA ASP A 681 17.86 -4.82 19.11
C ASP A 681 17.99 -4.09 17.77
N LEU A 682 17.98 -4.87 16.68
CA LEU A 682 18.31 -4.37 15.35
C LEU A 682 17.35 -3.29 14.85
N SER A 683 16.05 -3.38 15.21
CA SER A 683 15.00 -2.40 14.89
C SER A 683 15.12 -1.79 13.48
N GLY A 684 14.98 -2.65 12.46
CA GLY A 684 15.20 -2.29 11.06
C GLY A 684 14.01 -1.63 10.38
N ARG A 685 14.25 -1.16 9.16
CA ARG A 685 13.22 -0.62 8.26
C ARG A 685 12.20 -1.70 7.88
N GLY A 686 10.94 -1.29 7.74
CA GLY A 686 9.84 -2.15 7.29
C GLY A 686 8.56 -2.04 8.14
N GLY A 687 8.59 -1.23 9.21
CA GLY A 687 7.44 -0.91 10.05
C GLY A 687 7.26 0.60 10.15
N THR A 688 7.33 1.15 11.37
CA THR A 688 7.29 2.59 11.63
C THR A 688 8.51 3.29 11.02
N ASP A 689 8.26 4.31 10.20
CA ASP A 689 9.28 5.17 9.59
C ASP A 689 9.30 6.51 10.32
N PHE A 690 10.24 6.65 11.26
CA PHE A 690 10.39 7.87 12.03
C PHE A 690 10.89 9.06 11.20
N ALA A 691 11.61 8.86 10.09
CA ALA A 691 12.01 9.97 9.24
C ALA A 691 10.77 10.61 8.60
N GLN A 692 9.80 9.79 8.16
CA GLN A 692 8.53 10.31 7.67
C GLN A 692 7.67 10.96 8.76
N ILE A 693 7.62 10.37 9.97
CA ILE A 693 6.90 10.97 11.12
C ILE A 693 7.45 12.37 11.41
N GLU A 694 8.77 12.50 11.56
CA GLU A 694 9.40 13.79 11.87
C GLU A 694 9.29 14.78 10.70
N ASN A 695 9.38 14.29 9.45
CA ASN A 695 9.20 15.16 8.29
C ASN A 695 7.77 15.69 8.18
N GLN A 696 6.75 14.90 8.57
CA GLN A 696 5.35 15.37 8.62
C GLN A 696 5.13 16.44 9.71
N ARG A 697 5.95 16.44 10.77
CA ARG A 697 5.95 17.48 11.81
C ARG A 697 6.61 18.79 11.35
N ARG A 698 7.30 18.81 10.20
CA ARG A 698 7.89 20.02 9.62
C ARG A 698 6.89 20.78 8.75
N GLU A 699 6.99 22.10 8.79
CA GLU A 699 6.21 23.00 7.93
C GLU A 699 6.52 22.75 6.44
N ARG A 700 7.81 22.69 6.07
CA ARG A 700 8.25 22.53 4.67
C ARG A 700 8.30 21.09 4.18
N ARG A 701 8.27 20.11 5.08
CA ARG A 701 8.41 18.67 4.78
C ARG A 701 9.60 18.35 3.86
N ASP A 702 10.71 19.05 4.07
CA ASP A 702 11.89 19.10 3.19
C ASP A 702 12.79 17.87 3.24
N TYR A 703 12.52 16.92 4.13
CA TYR A 703 13.20 15.62 4.23
C TYR A 703 12.40 14.46 3.63
N TRP A 704 11.52 14.72 2.66
CA TRP A 704 10.68 13.68 2.04
C TRP A 704 11.49 12.53 1.42
N TYR A 705 12.68 12.82 0.89
CA TYR A 705 13.59 11.84 0.27
C TYR A 705 14.28 10.91 1.28
N MET A 706 14.14 11.17 2.59
CA MET A 706 14.62 10.28 3.65
C MET A 706 13.60 9.19 3.99
N GLY A 707 12.42 9.19 3.38
CA GLY A 707 11.46 8.10 3.51
C GLY A 707 12.08 6.78 3.06
N GLY A 708 11.95 5.76 3.91
CA GLY A 708 12.57 4.47 3.65
C GLY A 708 14.09 4.46 3.78
N TRP A 709 14.72 5.38 4.52
CA TRP A 709 16.14 5.29 4.86
C TRP A 709 16.46 4.04 5.72
N GLY A 710 17.69 3.52 5.65
CA GLY A 710 18.18 2.43 6.51
C GLY A 710 18.08 1.02 5.94
N GLN A 711 18.53 0.02 6.72
CA GLN A 711 18.50 -1.40 6.35
C GLN A 711 17.23 -2.07 6.88
N SER A 712 16.67 -3.01 6.10
CA SER A 712 15.52 -3.80 6.57
C SER A 712 15.92 -4.72 7.73
N THR A 713 14.97 -5.07 8.60
CA THR A 713 15.26 -5.99 9.72
C THR A 713 15.81 -7.33 9.25
N ALA A 714 15.27 -7.87 8.16
CA ALA A 714 15.77 -9.10 7.54
C ALA A 714 17.23 -8.92 7.03
N LEU A 715 17.54 -7.79 6.41
CA LEU A 715 18.90 -7.50 5.96
C LEU A 715 19.87 -7.33 7.14
N CYS A 716 19.47 -6.63 8.21
CA CYS A 716 20.30 -6.50 9.43
C CYS A 716 20.63 -7.86 10.04
N LEU A 717 19.66 -8.77 10.10
CA LEU A 717 19.86 -10.14 10.61
C LEU A 717 20.86 -10.93 9.74
N LEU A 718 20.76 -10.80 8.41
CA LEU A 718 21.70 -11.42 7.47
C LEU A 718 23.09 -10.79 7.57
N ASP A 719 23.17 -9.46 7.63
CA ASP A 719 24.41 -8.70 7.73
C ASP A 719 25.13 -8.95 9.07
N ALA A 720 24.41 -9.19 10.17
CA ALA A 720 25.01 -9.51 11.46
C ALA A 720 25.89 -10.80 11.45
N GLY A 721 25.82 -11.61 10.39
CA GLY A 721 26.77 -12.68 10.12
C GLY A 721 26.34 -14.05 10.64
N TYR A 722 25.09 -14.44 10.39
CA TYR A 722 24.59 -15.74 10.81
C TYR A 722 25.45 -16.94 10.31
N PRO A 723 25.83 -17.91 11.18
CA PRO A 723 25.87 -17.86 12.63
C PRO A 723 27.21 -17.28 13.12
N THR A 724 27.20 -16.22 13.94
CA THR A 724 28.41 -15.61 14.53
C THR A 724 28.49 -15.89 16.04
N PRO A 725 29.44 -16.72 16.49
CA PRO A 725 29.68 -16.98 17.92
C PRO A 725 30.30 -15.81 18.72
N ALA A 726 30.65 -14.70 18.08
CA ALA A 726 31.54 -13.66 18.64
C ALA A 726 30.94 -12.24 18.71
N GLY A 727 29.67 -12.06 18.36
CA GLY A 727 28.96 -10.77 18.43
C GLY A 727 28.02 -10.66 19.64
N PRO A 728 27.40 -9.47 19.88
CA PRO A 728 26.37 -9.33 20.88
C PRO A 728 25.16 -10.21 20.54
N ALA A 729 24.43 -10.65 21.57
CA ALA A 729 23.14 -11.29 21.43
C ALA A 729 22.15 -10.39 20.68
N ILE A 730 21.39 -10.97 19.75
CA ILE A 730 20.53 -10.21 18.83
C ILE A 730 19.07 -10.39 19.19
N LEU A 731 18.40 -9.27 19.45
CA LEU A 731 16.96 -9.13 19.37
C LEU A 731 16.61 -8.52 18.01
N ALA A 732 15.46 -8.89 17.46
CA ALA A 732 14.98 -8.35 16.19
C ALA A 732 13.66 -7.62 16.38
N SER A 733 13.53 -6.44 15.80
CA SER A 733 12.26 -5.71 15.73
C SER A 733 12.23 -4.83 14.49
N GLY A 734 11.12 -4.13 14.27
CA GLY A 734 10.91 -3.31 13.08
C GLY A 734 10.24 -4.11 11.96
N GLY A 735 9.02 -3.71 11.59
CA GLY A 735 8.26 -4.35 10.50
C GLY A 735 7.72 -5.75 10.78
N VAL A 736 7.68 -6.20 12.03
CA VAL A 736 7.12 -7.52 12.39
C VAL A 736 5.58 -7.42 12.35
N ARG A 737 4.95 -8.18 11.44
CA ARG A 737 3.50 -8.08 11.16
C ARG A 737 2.74 -9.38 11.43
N SER A 738 3.46 -10.50 11.55
CA SER A 738 2.86 -11.82 11.69
C SER A 738 3.74 -12.78 12.49
N PRO A 739 3.17 -13.88 13.01
CA PRO A 739 3.92 -15.00 13.59
C PRO A 739 4.99 -15.58 12.66
N LEU A 740 4.77 -15.54 11.34
CA LEU A 740 5.75 -16.02 10.38
C LEU A 740 7.00 -15.12 10.33
N ASP A 741 6.83 -13.81 10.46
CA ASP A 741 7.96 -12.86 10.52
C ASP A 741 8.79 -13.11 11.78
N VAL A 742 8.14 -13.42 12.91
CA VAL A 742 8.81 -13.84 14.15
C VAL A 742 9.66 -15.09 13.90
N VAL A 743 9.07 -16.15 13.35
CA VAL A 743 9.78 -17.41 13.10
C VAL A 743 10.94 -17.23 12.12
N LYS A 744 10.79 -16.39 11.09
CA LYS A 744 11.87 -16.01 10.17
C LYS A 744 13.01 -15.29 10.87
N ALA A 745 12.71 -14.34 11.76
CA ALA A 745 13.74 -13.63 12.51
C ALA A 745 14.52 -14.56 13.44
N LEU A 746 13.82 -15.46 14.15
CA LEU A 746 14.44 -16.50 14.99
C LEU A 746 15.30 -17.46 14.17
N ALA A 747 14.84 -17.87 12.98
CA ALA A 747 15.63 -18.71 12.06
C ALA A 747 16.88 -18.02 11.50
N LEU A 748 16.95 -16.70 11.56
CA LEU A 748 18.13 -15.90 11.23
C LEU A 748 18.99 -15.55 12.46
N GLY A 749 18.69 -16.11 13.63
CA GLY A 749 19.54 -16.00 14.83
C GLY A 749 19.10 -14.97 15.86
N ALA A 750 17.91 -14.36 15.72
CA ALA A 750 17.35 -13.57 16.80
C ALA A 750 17.02 -14.46 18.02
N GLN A 751 17.26 -13.97 19.24
CA GLN A 751 16.88 -14.65 20.49
C GLN A 751 15.42 -14.40 20.88
N ALA A 752 14.93 -13.19 20.60
CA ALA A 752 13.52 -12.83 20.73
C ALA A 752 13.17 -11.70 19.74
N VAL A 753 11.87 -11.52 19.50
CA VAL A 753 11.34 -10.62 18.47
C VAL A 753 10.39 -9.58 19.08
N GLY A 754 10.74 -8.30 18.93
CA GLY A 754 9.99 -7.17 19.44
C GLY A 754 8.92 -6.69 18.47
N VAL A 755 7.72 -6.41 18.98
CA VAL A 755 6.58 -5.93 18.19
C VAL A 755 6.05 -4.64 18.80
N SER A 756 5.93 -3.59 17.98
CA SER A 756 5.40 -2.28 18.39
C SER A 756 4.13 -1.93 17.61
N GLY A 757 4.27 -1.52 16.34
CA GLY A 757 3.16 -0.95 15.55
C GLY A 757 1.94 -1.85 15.43
N HIS A 758 2.11 -3.16 15.24
CA HIS A 758 0.99 -4.12 15.17
C HIS A 758 0.21 -4.18 16.49
N PHE A 759 0.91 -4.39 17.62
CA PHE A 759 0.27 -4.46 18.94
C PHE A 759 -0.35 -3.14 19.37
N LEU A 760 0.26 -2.00 19.04
CA LEU A 760 -0.35 -0.69 19.30
C LEU A 760 -1.66 -0.51 18.54
N ARG A 761 -1.68 -0.92 17.26
CA ARG A 761 -2.88 -0.83 16.43
C ARG A 761 -3.98 -1.74 16.98
N THR A 762 -3.67 -3.00 17.28
CA THR A 762 -4.62 -3.95 17.88
C THR A 762 -5.16 -3.41 19.20
N PHE A 763 -4.29 -2.94 20.10
CA PHE A 763 -4.73 -2.33 21.36
C PHE A 763 -5.64 -1.11 21.16
N THR A 764 -5.31 -0.26 20.19
CA THR A 764 -6.09 0.96 19.92
C THR A 764 -7.46 0.64 19.30
N GLN A 765 -7.55 -0.42 18.49
CA GLN A 765 -8.78 -0.79 17.78
C GLN A 765 -9.68 -1.74 18.58
N GLU A 766 -9.08 -2.65 19.35
CA GLU A 766 -9.77 -3.77 20.00
C GLU A 766 -9.61 -3.76 21.53
N GLY A 767 -8.86 -2.81 22.08
CA GLY A 767 -8.60 -2.69 23.50
C GLY A 767 -7.63 -3.75 24.05
N GLU A 768 -7.49 -3.76 25.38
CA GLU A 768 -6.64 -4.69 26.11
C GLU A 768 -7.01 -6.16 25.84
N GLY A 769 -8.31 -6.48 25.88
CA GLY A 769 -8.81 -7.84 25.64
C GLY A 769 -8.50 -8.36 24.24
N GLY A 770 -8.65 -7.52 23.21
CA GLY A 770 -8.27 -7.86 21.84
C GLY A 770 -6.77 -8.12 21.70
N LEU A 771 -5.93 -7.27 22.31
CA LEU A 771 -4.48 -7.48 22.31
C LEU A 771 -4.08 -8.80 23.01
N VAL A 772 -4.70 -9.15 24.15
CA VAL A 772 -4.44 -10.42 24.84
C VAL A 772 -4.78 -11.62 23.96
N VAL A 773 -5.92 -11.58 23.25
CA VAL A 773 -6.31 -12.63 22.30
C VAL A 773 -5.32 -12.72 21.15
N GLU A 774 -4.92 -11.59 20.57
CA GLU A 774 -3.96 -11.53 19.47
C GLU A 774 -2.60 -12.13 19.85
N ILE A 775 -2.04 -11.75 21.01
CA ILE A 775 -0.77 -12.28 21.49
C ILE A 775 -0.86 -13.81 21.71
N ARG A 776 -1.96 -14.31 22.31
CA ARG A 776 -2.15 -15.75 22.50
C ARG A 776 -2.24 -16.50 21.18
N ASN A 777 -2.98 -15.95 20.22
CA ASN A 777 -3.06 -16.50 18.86
C ASN A 777 -1.67 -16.54 18.21
N TRP A 778 -0.87 -15.49 18.39
CA TRP A 778 0.50 -15.46 17.87
C TRP A 778 1.36 -16.54 18.52
N ILE A 779 1.30 -16.72 19.83
CA ILE A 779 2.04 -17.77 20.55
C ILE A 779 1.69 -19.15 19.98
N ASP A 780 0.40 -19.44 19.77
CA ASP A 780 -0.03 -20.72 19.22
C ASP A 780 0.38 -20.91 17.75
N GLN A 781 0.32 -19.85 16.95
CA GLN A 781 0.74 -19.87 15.55
C GLN A 781 2.26 -20.00 15.40
N ILE A 782 3.06 -19.35 16.25
CA ILE A 782 4.52 -19.54 16.31
C ILE A 782 4.82 -21.01 16.61
N ARG A 783 4.14 -21.60 17.60
CA ARG A 783 4.29 -23.02 17.94
C ARG A 783 3.97 -23.93 16.77
N ALA A 784 2.85 -23.68 16.08
CA ALA A 784 2.43 -24.45 14.91
C ALA A 784 3.42 -24.33 13.74
N LEU A 785 3.95 -23.13 13.49
CA LEU A 785 4.94 -22.88 12.44
C LEU A 785 6.27 -23.58 12.74
N MET A 786 6.75 -23.52 13.98
CA MET A 786 7.93 -24.25 14.43
C MET A 786 7.73 -25.77 14.29
N ALA A 787 6.56 -26.27 14.68
CA ALA A 787 6.18 -27.67 14.51
C ALA A 787 6.24 -28.11 13.04
N LEU A 788 5.69 -27.30 12.12
CA LEU A 788 5.72 -27.55 10.68
C LEU A 788 7.14 -27.58 10.11
N LEU A 789 8.06 -26.80 10.68
CA LEU A 789 9.47 -26.76 10.30
C LEU A 789 10.32 -27.84 10.98
N GLY A 790 9.72 -28.69 11.82
CA GLY A 790 10.44 -29.71 12.58
C GLY A 790 11.31 -29.15 13.72
N ALA A 791 11.04 -27.93 14.16
CA ALA A 791 11.80 -27.25 15.19
C ALA A 791 11.12 -27.42 16.57
N SER A 792 11.60 -28.38 17.38
CA SER A 792 11.07 -28.62 18.72
C SER A 792 11.55 -27.61 19.78
N ALA A 793 12.59 -26.83 19.49
CA ALA A 793 13.03 -25.70 20.33
C ALA A 793 13.40 -24.50 19.43
N VAL A 794 13.39 -23.29 19.97
CA VAL A 794 13.73 -22.05 19.23
C VAL A 794 15.11 -22.16 18.56
N THR A 795 16.08 -22.77 19.24
CA THR A 795 17.44 -22.98 18.71
C THR A 795 17.49 -23.90 17.49
N ASN A 796 16.50 -24.78 17.28
CA ASN A 796 16.41 -25.62 16.09
C ASN A 796 16.06 -24.83 14.82
N LEU A 797 15.41 -23.66 14.93
CA LEU A 797 15.04 -22.83 13.76
C LEU A 797 16.25 -22.38 12.95
N SER A 798 17.38 -22.21 13.62
CA SER A 798 18.69 -21.90 13.04
C SER A 798 19.13 -22.96 11.99
N ARG A 799 18.62 -24.18 12.10
CA ARG A 799 18.94 -25.30 11.19
C ARG A 799 17.91 -25.48 10.07
N THR A 800 16.86 -24.67 10.04
CA THR A 800 15.84 -24.74 9.00
C THR A 800 16.33 -24.07 7.72
N ASP A 801 16.18 -24.75 6.60
CA ASP A 801 16.55 -24.25 5.28
C ASP A 801 15.73 -23.02 4.91
N LEU A 802 16.43 -21.95 4.53
CA LEU A 802 15.84 -20.64 4.27
C LEU A 802 16.35 -20.07 2.95
N LEU A 803 15.43 -19.82 2.04
CA LEU A 803 15.68 -19.06 0.82
C LEU A 803 15.58 -17.57 1.10
N VAL A 804 16.56 -16.82 0.62
CA VAL A 804 16.59 -15.36 0.65
C VAL A 804 16.59 -14.84 -0.78
N LEU A 805 15.50 -14.19 -1.16
CA LEU A 805 15.19 -13.77 -2.52
C LEU A 805 15.07 -12.24 -2.62
N GLY A 806 14.60 -11.75 -3.76
CA GLY A 806 14.22 -10.33 -3.94
C GLY A 806 15.35 -9.34 -3.68
N GLN A 807 14.98 -8.15 -3.18
CA GLN A 807 15.91 -7.06 -2.91
C GLN A 807 16.81 -7.40 -1.72
N THR A 808 16.24 -7.98 -0.66
CA THR A 808 16.98 -8.39 0.55
C THR A 808 18.12 -9.35 0.19
N GLY A 809 17.87 -10.32 -0.69
CA GLY A 809 18.89 -11.26 -1.16
C GLY A 809 19.94 -10.64 -2.10
N GLN A 810 19.62 -9.56 -2.80
CA GLN A 810 20.62 -8.83 -3.60
C GLN A 810 21.53 -8.01 -2.69
N GLU A 811 20.95 -7.25 -1.76
CA GLU A 811 21.66 -6.43 -0.78
C GLU A 811 22.56 -7.30 0.13
N ALA A 812 22.04 -8.43 0.62
CA ALA A 812 22.82 -9.34 1.45
C ALA A 812 24.05 -9.91 0.72
N ARG A 813 23.94 -10.25 -0.57
CA ARG A 813 25.10 -10.69 -1.37
C ARG A 813 26.14 -9.59 -1.55
N LEU A 814 25.72 -8.34 -1.72
CA LEU A 814 26.63 -7.20 -1.79
C LEU A 814 27.38 -6.98 -0.47
N LEU A 815 26.76 -7.34 0.67
CA LEU A 815 27.38 -7.34 2.00
C LEU A 815 28.19 -8.62 2.29
N GLY A 816 28.33 -9.52 1.30
CA GLY A 816 29.13 -10.73 1.41
C GLY A 816 28.48 -11.86 2.20
N VAL A 817 27.15 -11.88 2.34
CA VAL A 817 26.42 -12.96 3.00
C VAL A 817 26.30 -14.17 2.06
N ASP A 818 26.68 -15.36 2.55
CA ASP A 818 26.52 -16.63 1.83
C ASP A 818 25.08 -17.14 1.95
N LEU A 819 24.25 -16.81 0.95
CA LEU A 819 22.84 -17.19 0.93
C LEU A 819 22.64 -18.65 0.54
N GLU A 820 23.59 -19.22 -0.19
CA GLU A 820 23.57 -20.63 -0.60
C GLU A 820 23.75 -21.55 0.61
N ALA A 821 24.53 -21.14 1.62
CA ALA A 821 24.62 -21.84 2.90
C ALA A 821 23.30 -21.81 3.70
N LEU A 822 22.54 -20.72 3.64
CA LEU A 822 21.22 -20.62 4.31
C LEU A 822 20.17 -21.53 3.67
N ALA A 823 20.25 -21.72 2.35
CA ALA A 823 19.33 -22.57 1.61
C ALA A 823 19.57 -24.08 1.81
N ARG A 824 20.68 -24.47 2.46
CA ARG A 824 21.14 -25.85 2.66
C ARG A 824 21.77 -26.03 4.04
N ARG A 825 21.05 -25.63 5.09
CA ARG A 825 21.45 -25.80 6.48
C ARG A 825 21.35 -27.28 6.88
N ALA A 826 22.28 -27.72 7.73
CA ALA A 826 22.44 -29.11 8.14
C ALA A 826 21.79 -29.43 9.51
#